data_AF-A0A1U7CQW3-F1
#
_entry.id   AF-A0A1U7CQW3-F1
#
_cell.length_a   1.000
_cell.length_b   1.000
_cell.length_c   1.000
_cell.angle_alpha   90.00
_cell.angle_beta   90.00
_cell.angle_gamma   90.00
#
_symmetry.space_group_name_H-M   'P 1'
#
loop_
_entity.id
_entity.type
_entity.pdbx_description
1 polymer ?
#
loop_
_entity_poly.entity_id
_entity_poly.type
_entity_poly.pdbx_seq_one_letter_code
_entity_poly.pdbx_strand_id
1 'polypeptide(L)'
;MKTRAVDVRRSVRNKRRPFLEAMERRELLASFLVTTTGDAGPGSFRQAIIDANTTTGPNVIQFSIGSGPQTIVPVSPLPTISNPVTIDATTQPGYAGQPIIQIDGSQIYYPNSSPPQQVPGVTGLIVTARSTVRGLVINRFTGSGILLQGSSGSTIAGNYIGVDLAGSTPLGNSYNGVGIVDSRNNIIGGTTAADRNVISGNGSSGVQITTNQGQVLNGGNIVEGNLIGTDASGAVDVGNQFDGVTLNTSGNTVGGLAPGAGNLIAYNRGSGVDVYSYGYYNSPQLNTPILSNLIYSNGSQSIDLGYLANTPVSSPVLNSAYEQGAGTVVEGSFSGAPDTNFKVQFYSNPTKAQPTQEEGRTLVGTLNVTTNDFGLANFTLTLPTPVAAGQYLSATATDPNFNTTSEFFSSTLVTSTARADVGVSMYSNASAVYAGSPLTYYINVANGGPSNATNVVLTNTLPGGVAVKSVTAPGGTITQAGGVVTVSYSQLSSGGSQAIQITVIPATIGTVTNTATVRADQTDPNPNDDTATVTTTIIANPYPPTVTDQSLVVTQNAITGLVLSFNQPLDPSQAVNPINYSLTTGDQPGLFNATVPLNPPVYDPVSSILTLTPAQPLQLGKVYQLTINGQGSAGVSDLAGDLIVGNTGLGPQGPYVWQFSRGAVPQPALAVAAQNLVVTRNAITGIVLTFNEPLDPSQAENPINYALAVAGPNGTFSHKVTLKSPGYDPGSRTVTLIPTRALQLGKLYQLTVNGQGSAGVVDQSGNLLTGNTSAGAQGPWTWQFSRGFVPHPAPKPPHFARPVRVPKVRLVESSVNRRVLTGPASVSANGVSNALPPLSESSNLQNVINTNPA
;
A
#
# COMPACT_ATOMS: atom_id res chain seq x y z
N MET A 1 46.80 -11.19 53.81
CA MET A 1 47.91 -10.23 53.94
C MET A 1 48.68 -10.17 52.63
N LYS A 2 49.09 -8.97 52.22
CA LYS A 2 49.92 -8.67 51.03
C LYS A 2 51.25 -9.43 51.06
N THR A 3 51.79 -9.85 49.91
CA THR A 3 52.95 -9.19 49.23
C THR A 3 53.24 -9.80 47.85
N ARG A 4 53.63 -8.90 46.93
CA ARG A 4 54.05 -9.12 45.53
C ARG A 4 55.49 -9.63 45.45
N ALA A 5 55.86 -10.29 44.35
CA ALA A 5 57.15 -10.09 43.69
C ALA A 5 57.01 -10.22 42.16
N VAL A 6 57.67 -9.31 41.47
CA VAL A 6 57.76 -9.13 40.01
C VAL A 6 59.05 -9.81 39.54
N ASP A 7 59.09 -10.37 38.33
CA ASP A 7 60.35 -10.43 37.59
C ASP A 7 60.17 -10.43 36.07
N VAL A 8 61.01 -9.65 35.37
CA VAL A 8 60.97 -9.36 33.93
C VAL A 8 62.35 -9.57 33.31
N ARG A 9 62.40 -10.48 32.31
CA ARG A 9 63.31 -10.60 31.15
C ARG A 9 64.83 -10.78 31.37
N ARG A 10 65.40 -11.78 30.67
CA ARG A 10 66.31 -11.53 29.52
C ARG A 10 66.57 -12.75 28.63
N SER A 11 66.86 -12.42 27.37
CA SER A 11 67.02 -13.21 26.16
C SER A 11 68.37 -13.92 26.05
N VAL A 12 68.39 -15.11 25.42
CA VAL A 12 69.59 -15.71 24.82
C VAL A 12 69.33 -15.98 23.33
N ARG A 13 70.16 -15.38 22.47
CA ARG A 13 70.24 -15.55 21.02
C ARG A 13 70.79 -16.93 20.66
N ASN A 14 70.08 -17.69 19.82
CA ASN A 14 70.64 -18.83 19.10
C ASN A 14 70.92 -18.44 17.63
N LYS A 15 72.21 -18.54 17.23
CA LYS A 15 72.69 -18.29 15.86
C LYS A 15 72.13 -19.34 14.91
N ARG A 16 71.38 -18.89 13.88
CA ARG A 16 70.95 -19.72 12.75
C ARG A 16 72.16 -20.01 11.83
N ARG A 17 72.32 -21.27 11.43
CA ARG A 17 73.10 -21.65 10.24
C ARG A 17 72.36 -21.11 9.00
N PRO A 18 73.05 -20.59 7.97
CA PRO A 18 72.37 -20.13 6.77
C PRO A 18 71.79 -21.36 6.05
N PHE A 19 70.47 -21.35 5.88
CA PHE A 19 69.78 -22.23 4.96
C PHE A 19 70.27 -21.88 3.55
N LEU A 20 70.76 -22.89 2.83
CA LEU A 20 70.93 -22.82 1.40
C LEU A 20 69.52 -22.59 0.81
N GLU A 21 69.24 -21.41 0.30
CA GLU A 21 68.04 -21.19 -0.53
C GLU A 21 68.15 -22.16 -1.71
N ALA A 22 67.33 -23.22 -1.70
CA ALA A 22 67.02 -23.92 -2.93
C ALA A 22 66.39 -22.85 -3.84
N MET A 23 67.12 -22.43 -4.88
CA MET A 23 66.55 -21.61 -5.94
C MET A 23 65.25 -22.27 -6.37
N GLU A 24 64.11 -21.60 -6.14
CA GLU A 24 62.84 -22.01 -6.74
C GLU A 24 63.08 -22.22 -8.23
N ARG A 25 62.68 -23.40 -8.72
CA ARG A 25 62.71 -23.71 -10.13
C ARG A 25 61.75 -22.74 -10.80
N ARG A 26 62.26 -21.64 -11.37
CA ARG A 26 61.48 -20.75 -12.24
C ARG A 26 61.13 -21.53 -13.50
N GLU A 27 60.00 -22.22 -13.48
CA GLU A 27 59.41 -22.74 -14.71
C GLU A 27 58.86 -21.54 -15.49
N LEU A 28 59.47 -21.24 -16.64
CA LEU A 28 59.01 -20.19 -17.54
C LEU A 28 57.61 -20.58 -18.06
N LEU A 29 56.62 -19.71 -17.84
CA LEU A 29 55.28 -19.86 -18.40
C LEU A 29 55.35 -19.80 -19.93
N ALA A 30 54.91 -20.86 -20.61
CA ALA A 30 54.73 -20.82 -22.05
C ALA A 30 53.41 -20.11 -22.38
N SER A 31 53.48 -19.10 -23.25
CA SER A 31 52.33 -18.29 -23.65
C SER A 31 52.05 -18.47 -25.14
N PHE A 32 50.81 -18.82 -25.47
CA PHE A 32 50.32 -18.99 -26.84
C PHE A 32 49.24 -17.96 -27.12
N LEU A 33 49.49 -17.09 -28.09
CA LEU A 33 48.59 -15.99 -28.41
C LEU A 33 47.68 -16.36 -29.59
N VAL A 34 46.38 -16.23 -29.40
CA VAL A 34 45.36 -16.33 -30.44
C VAL A 34 45.17 -14.94 -31.07
N THR A 35 45.44 -14.83 -32.36
CA THR A 35 45.42 -13.55 -33.10
C THR A 35 44.49 -13.56 -34.31
N THR A 36 43.80 -14.67 -34.57
CA THR A 36 42.86 -14.81 -35.69
C THR A 36 41.66 -15.67 -35.32
N THR A 37 40.51 -15.43 -35.97
CA THR A 37 39.31 -16.27 -35.88
C THR A 37 39.34 -17.48 -36.81
N GLY A 38 40.39 -17.65 -37.61
CA GLY A 38 40.54 -18.80 -38.51
C GLY A 38 40.54 -20.15 -37.77
N ASP A 39 40.01 -21.19 -38.41
CA ASP A 39 39.89 -22.53 -37.79
C ASP A 39 41.24 -23.19 -37.50
N ALA A 40 42.26 -22.97 -38.32
CA ALA A 40 43.56 -23.63 -38.25
C ALA A 40 44.71 -22.71 -38.70
N GLY A 41 45.95 -23.13 -38.42
CA GLY A 41 47.18 -22.41 -38.76
C GLY A 41 47.69 -21.47 -37.66
N PRO A 42 48.88 -20.88 -37.83
CA PRO A 42 49.50 -20.02 -36.82
C PRO A 42 48.56 -18.90 -36.34
N GLY A 43 48.49 -18.72 -35.01
CA GLY A 43 47.65 -17.71 -34.37
C GLY A 43 46.18 -18.11 -34.21
N SER A 44 45.73 -19.27 -34.68
CA SER A 44 44.38 -19.77 -34.38
C SER A 44 44.28 -20.37 -32.98
N PHE A 45 43.07 -20.43 -32.44
CA PHE A 45 42.82 -21.08 -31.15
C PHE A 45 43.14 -22.58 -31.18
N ARG A 46 42.82 -23.25 -32.30
CA ARG A 46 43.21 -24.65 -32.53
C ARG A 46 44.71 -24.85 -32.42
N GLN A 47 45.50 -24.00 -33.08
CA GLN A 47 46.95 -24.11 -33.06
C GLN A 47 47.51 -23.84 -31.65
N ALA A 48 46.96 -22.85 -30.94
CA ALA A 48 47.35 -22.58 -29.56
C ALA A 48 47.12 -23.78 -28.62
N ILE A 49 46.02 -24.54 -28.80
CA ILE A 49 45.78 -25.79 -28.06
C ILE A 49 46.82 -26.85 -28.43
N ILE A 50 47.12 -27.03 -29.73
CA ILE A 50 48.13 -28.00 -30.20
C ILE A 50 49.51 -27.67 -29.61
N ASP A 51 49.91 -26.41 -29.61
CA ASP A 51 51.19 -25.95 -29.09
C ASP A 51 51.27 -26.15 -27.56
N ALA A 52 50.19 -25.83 -26.84
CA ALA A 52 50.10 -26.10 -25.39
C ALA A 52 50.17 -27.61 -25.07
N ASN A 53 49.53 -28.47 -25.87
CA ASN A 53 49.56 -29.92 -25.70
C ASN A 53 50.94 -30.56 -25.96
N THR A 54 51.83 -29.86 -26.65
CA THR A 54 53.19 -30.34 -26.92
C THR A 54 54.24 -29.68 -26.04
N THR A 55 53.85 -28.67 -25.26
CA THR A 55 54.74 -27.92 -24.39
C THR A 55 54.64 -28.38 -22.94
N THR A 56 55.79 -28.71 -22.35
CA THR A 56 55.91 -29.13 -20.94
C THR A 56 55.94 -27.92 -20.01
N GLY A 57 55.31 -28.05 -18.84
CA GLY A 57 55.27 -27.00 -17.82
C GLY A 57 53.99 -26.18 -17.86
N PRO A 58 53.90 -25.08 -17.11
CA PRO A 58 52.72 -24.22 -17.07
C PRO A 58 52.48 -23.51 -18.41
N ASN A 59 51.30 -23.73 -19.01
CA ASN A 59 50.90 -23.12 -20.27
C ASN A 59 49.78 -22.09 -20.07
N VAL A 60 49.78 -21.02 -20.86
CA VAL A 60 48.69 -20.03 -20.92
C VAL A 60 48.33 -19.75 -22.38
N ILE A 61 47.05 -19.81 -22.72
CA ILE A 61 46.49 -19.36 -23.99
C ILE A 61 45.80 -18.01 -23.77
N GLN A 62 46.24 -16.99 -24.52
CA GLN A 62 45.74 -15.62 -24.45
C GLN A 62 45.11 -15.21 -25.80
N PHE A 63 44.27 -14.19 -25.81
CA PHE A 63 43.52 -13.74 -26.99
C PHE A 63 43.84 -12.27 -27.29
N SER A 64 44.13 -11.98 -28.56
CA SER A 64 44.35 -10.64 -29.10
C SER A 64 44.04 -10.64 -30.60
N ILE A 65 42.81 -11.00 -30.96
CA ILE A 65 42.37 -11.18 -32.35
C ILE A 65 42.04 -9.83 -33.03
N GLY A 66 41.68 -8.84 -32.23
CA GLY A 66 41.19 -7.54 -32.68
C GLY A 66 40.63 -6.73 -31.51
N SER A 67 39.76 -5.76 -31.76
CA SER A 67 39.03 -4.99 -30.73
C SER A 67 37.60 -5.48 -30.56
N GLY A 68 37.14 -5.62 -29.31
CA GLY A 68 35.74 -5.96 -29.01
C GLY A 68 35.42 -7.43 -29.26
N PRO A 69 34.12 -7.80 -29.37
CA PRO A 69 33.68 -9.18 -29.51
C PRO A 69 34.22 -9.89 -30.75
N GLN A 70 34.63 -11.15 -30.58
CA GLN A 70 35.17 -12.00 -31.65
C GLN A 70 34.50 -13.36 -31.63
N THR A 71 34.21 -13.90 -32.82
CA THR A 71 33.60 -15.23 -32.97
C THR A 71 34.54 -16.13 -33.77
N ILE A 72 34.99 -17.21 -33.13
CA ILE A 72 35.72 -18.31 -33.75
C ILE A 72 34.71 -19.38 -34.13
N VAL A 73 34.71 -19.81 -35.38
CA VAL A 73 33.75 -20.79 -35.92
C VAL A 73 34.53 -22.02 -36.41
N PRO A 74 34.74 -23.04 -35.55
CA PRO A 74 35.44 -24.24 -35.96
C PRO A 74 34.66 -24.99 -37.05
N VAL A 75 35.38 -25.54 -38.03
CA VAL A 75 34.80 -26.38 -39.10
C VAL A 75 35.07 -27.88 -38.89
N SER A 76 35.83 -28.20 -37.85
CA SER A 76 36.12 -29.56 -37.39
C SER A 76 36.24 -29.58 -35.86
N PRO A 77 36.10 -30.75 -35.19
CA PRO A 77 36.26 -30.85 -33.74
C PRO A 77 37.57 -30.22 -33.26
N LEU A 78 37.54 -29.44 -32.17
CA LEU A 78 38.74 -28.85 -31.58
C LEU A 78 39.62 -29.95 -30.95
N PRO A 79 40.95 -29.76 -30.89
CA PRO A 79 41.85 -30.72 -30.25
C PRO A 79 41.54 -30.86 -28.75
N THR A 80 41.64 -32.07 -28.22
CA THR A 80 41.55 -32.32 -26.77
C THR A 80 42.67 -31.59 -26.04
N ILE A 81 42.35 -30.95 -24.92
CA ILE A 81 43.34 -30.32 -24.02
C ILE A 81 43.92 -31.41 -23.12
N SER A 82 45.13 -31.86 -23.46
CA SER A 82 45.81 -33.01 -22.85
C SER A 82 46.98 -32.64 -21.95
N ASN A 83 47.42 -31.38 -21.97
CA ASN A 83 48.39 -30.84 -21.00
C ASN A 83 47.76 -29.73 -20.16
N PRO A 84 48.27 -29.50 -18.94
CA PRO A 84 47.83 -28.39 -18.10
C PRO A 84 47.96 -27.03 -18.80
N VAL A 85 46.86 -26.29 -18.89
CA VAL A 85 46.83 -24.97 -19.52
C VAL A 85 45.79 -24.05 -18.88
N THR A 86 46.10 -22.75 -18.83
CA THR A 86 45.12 -21.70 -18.54
C THR A 86 44.67 -21.07 -19.85
N ILE A 87 43.42 -21.29 -20.25
CA ILE A 87 42.77 -20.59 -21.36
C ILE A 87 42.11 -19.34 -20.78
N ASP A 88 42.68 -18.18 -21.08
CA ASP A 88 42.26 -16.90 -20.53
C ASP A 88 41.76 -15.96 -21.64
N ALA A 89 40.47 -16.06 -21.97
CA ALA A 89 39.83 -15.17 -22.93
C ALA A 89 39.52 -13.78 -22.37
N THR A 90 39.75 -13.53 -21.07
CA THR A 90 39.64 -12.18 -20.49
C THR A 90 40.75 -11.25 -20.98
N THR A 91 41.81 -11.82 -21.58
CA THR A 91 42.91 -11.07 -22.20
C THR A 91 42.53 -10.38 -23.52
N GLN A 92 41.40 -10.73 -24.12
CA GLN A 92 40.93 -10.14 -25.37
C GLN A 92 40.74 -8.61 -25.21
N PRO A 93 41.33 -7.78 -26.09
CA PRO A 93 41.12 -6.34 -26.06
C PRO A 93 39.63 -5.94 -26.14
N GLY A 94 39.18 -5.19 -25.14
CA GLY A 94 37.79 -4.77 -24.97
C GLY A 94 37.01 -5.54 -23.90
N TYR A 95 37.61 -6.54 -23.24
CA TYR A 95 36.98 -7.24 -22.12
C TYR A 95 36.70 -6.28 -20.96
N ALA A 96 35.45 -6.24 -20.50
CA ALA A 96 34.99 -5.36 -19.42
C ALA A 96 34.11 -6.12 -18.41
N GLY A 97 34.52 -7.35 -18.06
CA GLY A 97 33.81 -8.21 -17.10
C GLY A 97 32.78 -9.16 -17.70
N GLN A 98 32.55 -9.11 -19.01
CA GLN A 98 31.71 -10.06 -19.74
C GLN A 98 32.53 -10.79 -20.82
N PRO A 99 32.30 -12.10 -21.03
CA PRO A 99 32.93 -12.85 -22.13
C PRO A 99 32.71 -12.18 -23.48
N ILE A 100 33.79 -11.99 -24.24
CA ILE A 100 33.73 -11.40 -25.59
C ILE A 100 34.39 -12.27 -26.67
N ILE A 101 34.86 -13.47 -26.31
CA ILE A 101 35.32 -14.48 -27.27
C ILE A 101 34.27 -15.58 -27.34
N GLN A 102 33.63 -15.73 -28.49
CA GLN A 102 32.70 -16.81 -28.77
C GLN A 102 33.36 -17.93 -29.57
N ILE A 103 33.15 -19.16 -29.14
CA ILE A 103 33.42 -20.38 -29.90
C ILE A 103 32.06 -20.93 -30.34
N ASP A 104 31.74 -20.82 -31.64
CA ASP A 104 30.46 -21.22 -32.23
C ASP A 104 30.62 -22.55 -32.98
N GLY A 105 30.02 -23.62 -32.44
CA GLY A 105 30.11 -24.98 -32.99
C GLY A 105 29.21 -25.28 -34.19
N SER A 106 28.47 -24.30 -34.72
CA SER A 106 27.41 -24.54 -35.71
C SER A 106 27.88 -25.06 -37.08
N GLN A 107 29.17 -24.96 -37.40
CA GLN A 107 29.71 -25.28 -38.74
C GLN A 107 30.50 -26.59 -38.81
N ILE A 108 30.37 -27.49 -37.82
CA ILE A 108 31.06 -28.78 -37.82
C ILE A 108 30.20 -29.84 -38.52
N TYR A 109 30.45 -30.05 -39.82
CA TYR A 109 29.71 -30.96 -40.70
C TYR A 109 30.53 -32.18 -41.12
N TYR A 110 29.84 -33.28 -41.47
CA TYR A 110 30.50 -34.39 -42.15
C TYR A 110 31.11 -33.91 -43.48
N PRO A 111 32.34 -34.31 -43.80
CA PRO A 111 32.94 -33.98 -45.09
C PRO A 111 32.06 -34.50 -46.23
N ASN A 112 31.76 -33.63 -47.20
CA ASN A 112 31.02 -33.96 -48.43
C ASN A 112 29.56 -34.44 -48.22
N SER A 113 28.94 -34.20 -47.06
CA SER A 113 27.50 -34.51 -46.88
C SER A 113 26.61 -33.54 -47.67
N SER A 114 25.60 -34.07 -48.37
CA SER A 114 24.56 -33.30 -49.06
C SER A 114 23.18 -33.90 -48.77
N PRO A 115 22.26 -33.18 -48.07
CA PRO A 115 22.48 -31.86 -47.48
C PRO A 115 23.54 -31.88 -46.37
N PRO A 116 24.12 -30.71 -46.00
CA PRO A 116 25.07 -30.63 -44.89
C PRO A 116 24.50 -31.23 -43.60
N GLN A 117 25.14 -32.27 -43.08
CA GLN A 117 24.76 -32.95 -41.84
C GLN A 117 25.80 -32.68 -40.76
N GLN A 118 25.40 -32.06 -39.65
CA GLN A 118 26.31 -31.79 -38.54
C GLN A 118 26.82 -33.11 -37.94
N VAL A 119 28.09 -33.13 -37.57
CA VAL A 119 28.66 -34.28 -36.87
C VAL A 119 28.00 -34.36 -35.48
N PRO A 120 27.32 -35.45 -35.11
CA PRO A 120 26.66 -35.57 -33.82
C PRO A 120 27.67 -35.71 -32.67
N GLY A 121 27.32 -35.21 -31.48
CA GLY A 121 28.09 -35.42 -30.25
C GLY A 121 29.44 -34.70 -30.19
N VAL A 122 29.69 -33.69 -31.04
CA VAL A 122 30.93 -32.91 -31.00
C VAL A 122 30.88 -31.95 -29.83
N THR A 123 31.75 -32.16 -28.84
CA THR A 123 31.93 -31.27 -27.70
C THR A 123 32.78 -30.04 -28.08
N GLY A 124 32.47 -28.89 -27.49
CA GLY A 124 33.24 -27.66 -27.68
C GLY A 124 34.69 -27.79 -27.20
N LEU A 125 34.89 -28.03 -25.91
CA LEU A 125 36.21 -28.28 -25.33
C LEU A 125 36.23 -29.59 -24.55
N ILE A 126 37.16 -30.48 -24.87
CA ILE A 126 37.44 -31.70 -24.09
C ILE A 126 38.72 -31.47 -23.28
N VAL A 127 38.64 -31.58 -21.96
CA VAL A 127 39.74 -31.33 -21.03
C VAL A 127 40.07 -32.62 -20.28
N THR A 128 41.29 -33.14 -20.49
CA THR A 128 41.77 -34.37 -19.83
C THR A 128 42.93 -34.13 -18.87
N ALA A 129 43.42 -32.89 -18.78
CA ALA A 129 44.46 -32.47 -17.87
C ALA A 129 44.04 -31.25 -17.05
N ARG A 130 44.66 -31.06 -15.87
CA ARG A 130 44.40 -29.96 -14.94
C ARG A 130 44.51 -28.59 -15.63
N SER A 131 43.39 -27.97 -15.93
CA SER A 131 43.33 -26.75 -16.74
C SER A 131 42.38 -25.71 -16.15
N THR A 132 42.55 -24.46 -16.56
CA THR A 132 41.59 -23.39 -16.28
C THR A 132 40.99 -22.90 -17.58
N VAL A 133 39.66 -22.76 -17.65
CA VAL A 133 38.96 -22.19 -18.80
C VAL A 133 38.17 -20.98 -18.32
N ARG A 134 38.44 -19.81 -18.89
CA ARG A 134 37.84 -18.55 -18.46
C ARG A 134 37.51 -17.59 -19.59
N GLY A 135 36.37 -16.90 -19.45
CA GLY A 135 36.00 -15.76 -20.27
C GLY A 135 35.49 -16.10 -21.67
N LEU A 136 35.14 -17.37 -21.92
CA LEU A 136 34.64 -17.84 -23.21
C LEU A 136 33.11 -17.85 -23.24
N VAL A 137 32.55 -17.62 -24.43
CA VAL A 137 31.21 -18.03 -24.80
C VAL A 137 31.31 -19.32 -25.62
N ILE A 138 30.64 -20.39 -25.23
CA ILE A 138 30.71 -21.69 -25.91
C ILE A 138 29.29 -22.18 -26.21
N ASN A 139 28.94 -22.27 -27.50
CA ASN A 139 27.55 -22.49 -27.89
C ASN A 139 27.43 -23.24 -29.23
N ARG A 140 26.22 -23.77 -29.49
CA ARG A 140 25.85 -24.51 -30.72
C ARG A 140 26.68 -25.74 -31.07
N PHE A 141 27.32 -26.37 -30.08
CA PHE A 141 27.94 -27.68 -30.26
C PHE A 141 26.89 -28.80 -30.21
N THR A 142 27.07 -29.87 -30.98
CA THR A 142 26.15 -31.03 -31.00
C THR A 142 26.37 -32.00 -29.82
N GLY A 143 27.43 -31.80 -29.04
CA GLY A 143 27.70 -32.45 -27.76
C GLY A 143 27.59 -31.46 -26.60
N SER A 144 28.42 -31.64 -25.57
CA SER A 144 28.51 -30.69 -24.46
C SER A 144 29.27 -29.41 -24.85
N GLY A 145 29.04 -28.31 -24.14
CA GLY A 145 29.89 -27.12 -24.29
C GLY A 145 31.33 -27.42 -23.85
N ILE A 146 31.49 -27.86 -22.60
CA ILE A 146 32.78 -28.30 -22.04
C ILE A 146 32.61 -29.70 -21.43
N LEU A 147 33.58 -30.58 -21.66
CA LEU A 147 33.66 -31.91 -21.06
C LEU A 147 34.99 -32.07 -20.32
N LEU A 148 34.92 -32.24 -19.00
CA LEU A 148 36.05 -32.70 -18.18
C LEU A 148 36.03 -34.22 -18.19
N GLN A 149 37.08 -34.86 -18.70
CA GLN A 149 37.15 -36.32 -18.84
C GLN A 149 38.47 -36.85 -18.29
N GLY A 150 38.46 -37.57 -17.18
CA GLY A 150 39.70 -37.98 -16.50
C GLY A 150 40.49 -36.80 -15.88
N SER A 151 39.92 -35.60 -15.86
CA SER A 151 40.59 -34.37 -15.41
C SER A 151 40.47 -34.21 -13.90
N SER A 152 41.59 -33.93 -13.23
CA SER A 152 41.60 -33.64 -11.79
C SER A 152 42.13 -32.23 -11.49
N GLY A 153 41.37 -31.44 -10.73
CA GLY A 153 41.82 -30.11 -10.27
C GLY A 153 41.61 -28.97 -11.26
N SER A 154 40.75 -29.12 -12.28
CA SER A 154 40.45 -28.08 -13.27
C SER A 154 39.43 -27.05 -12.76
N THR A 155 39.44 -25.87 -13.36
CA THR A 155 38.53 -24.77 -13.02
C THR A 155 37.86 -24.21 -14.27
N ILE A 156 36.53 -24.18 -14.27
CA ILE A 156 35.72 -23.56 -15.32
C ILE A 156 35.05 -22.34 -14.69
N ALA A 157 35.48 -21.12 -15.03
CA ALA A 157 35.04 -19.91 -14.35
C ALA A 157 34.77 -18.76 -15.32
N GLY A 158 33.73 -17.96 -15.08
CA GLY A 158 33.44 -16.74 -15.85
C GLY A 158 33.12 -17.01 -17.33
N ASN A 159 32.55 -18.16 -17.67
CA ASN A 159 32.18 -18.53 -19.04
C ASN A 159 30.67 -18.46 -19.25
N TYR A 160 30.25 -18.18 -20.47
CA TYR A 160 28.84 -18.27 -20.91
C TYR A 160 28.68 -19.51 -21.79
N ILE A 161 27.85 -20.46 -21.38
CA ILE A 161 27.76 -21.79 -22.00
C ILE A 161 26.32 -22.06 -22.38
N GLY A 162 26.08 -22.13 -23.70
CA GLY A 162 24.75 -22.34 -24.28
C GLY A 162 23.94 -21.07 -24.54
N VAL A 163 24.55 -19.89 -24.37
CA VAL A 163 23.93 -18.58 -24.64
C VAL A 163 24.80 -17.72 -25.57
N ASP A 164 24.28 -16.58 -26.00
CA ASP A 164 24.99 -15.59 -26.81
C ASP A 164 26.03 -14.77 -26.02
N LEU A 165 26.74 -13.88 -26.71
CA LEU A 165 27.72 -12.95 -26.11
C LEU A 165 27.10 -12.01 -25.07
N ALA A 166 25.80 -11.72 -25.16
CA ALA A 166 25.08 -10.94 -24.16
C ALA A 166 24.68 -11.79 -22.94
N GLY A 167 24.74 -13.11 -23.04
CA GLY A 167 24.32 -14.05 -22.01
C GLY A 167 22.79 -14.10 -21.83
N SER A 168 22.01 -13.75 -22.85
CA SER A 168 20.55 -13.58 -22.75
C SER A 168 19.77 -14.40 -23.78
N THR A 169 20.34 -14.67 -24.96
CA THR A 169 19.68 -15.48 -25.99
C THR A 169 20.12 -16.94 -25.88
N PRO A 170 19.20 -17.92 -25.82
CA PRO A 170 19.56 -19.33 -25.84
C PRO A 170 20.14 -19.72 -27.20
N LEU A 171 21.39 -20.19 -27.20
CA LEU A 171 22.12 -20.72 -28.35
C LEU A 171 22.72 -22.08 -27.99
N GLY A 172 21.94 -22.89 -27.29
CA GLY A 172 22.36 -24.09 -26.58
C GLY A 172 23.31 -25.02 -27.31
N ASN A 173 24.18 -25.67 -26.54
CA ASN A 173 24.76 -26.93 -26.97
C ASN A 173 23.67 -28.01 -26.92
N SER A 174 23.73 -29.03 -27.79
CA SER A 174 22.67 -30.05 -27.89
C SER A 174 22.67 -31.05 -26.73
N TYR A 175 23.71 -31.07 -25.90
CA TYR A 175 23.79 -31.89 -24.69
C TYR A 175 23.97 -31.02 -23.43
N ASN A 176 24.88 -31.38 -22.52
CA ASN A 176 25.08 -30.62 -21.28
C ASN A 176 25.83 -29.30 -21.53
N GLY A 177 25.64 -28.30 -20.67
CA GLY A 177 26.54 -27.16 -20.64
C GLY A 177 27.96 -27.58 -20.27
N VAL A 178 28.11 -28.13 -19.06
CA VAL A 178 29.37 -28.72 -18.57
C VAL A 178 29.14 -30.17 -18.17
N GLY A 179 29.88 -31.09 -18.79
CA GLY A 179 29.96 -32.50 -18.38
C GLY A 179 31.22 -32.77 -17.57
N ILE A 180 31.10 -33.53 -16.48
CA ILE A 180 32.21 -34.01 -15.67
C ILE A 180 32.14 -35.52 -15.62
N VAL A 181 33.14 -36.18 -16.21
CA VAL A 181 33.19 -37.62 -16.40
C VAL A 181 34.52 -38.18 -15.88
N ASP A 182 34.46 -39.15 -14.98
CA ASP A 182 35.65 -39.81 -14.37
C ASP A 182 36.71 -38.79 -13.86
N SER A 183 36.25 -37.67 -13.30
CA SER A 183 37.01 -36.45 -13.00
C SER A 183 36.77 -35.99 -11.55
N ARG A 184 37.80 -35.42 -10.90
CA ARG A 184 37.80 -35.13 -9.45
C ARG A 184 38.27 -33.73 -9.11
N ASN A 185 37.86 -33.20 -7.96
CA ASN A 185 38.40 -31.95 -7.42
C ASN A 185 38.32 -30.77 -8.40
N ASN A 186 37.35 -30.78 -9.32
CA ASN A 186 37.16 -29.69 -10.27
C ASN A 186 36.21 -28.65 -9.70
N ILE A 187 36.39 -27.38 -10.07
CA ILE A 187 35.53 -26.27 -9.66
C ILE A 187 34.82 -25.73 -10.89
N ILE A 188 33.49 -25.72 -10.86
CA ILE A 188 32.64 -25.04 -11.82
C ILE A 188 32.11 -23.78 -11.15
N GLY A 189 32.67 -22.64 -11.55
CA GLY A 189 32.33 -21.32 -11.04
C GLY A 189 33.35 -20.80 -10.04
N GLY A 190 32.84 -20.12 -9.00
CA GLY A 190 33.62 -19.51 -7.92
C GLY A 190 32.79 -18.52 -7.12
N THR A 191 33.35 -18.02 -6.02
CA THR A 191 32.62 -17.15 -5.07
C THR A 191 32.50 -15.69 -5.49
N THR A 192 33.20 -15.27 -6.56
CA THR A 192 33.17 -13.89 -7.05
C THR A 192 32.29 -13.76 -8.29
N ALA A 193 31.76 -12.55 -8.54
CA ALA A 193 30.97 -12.28 -9.73
C ALA A 193 31.76 -12.50 -11.05
N ALA A 194 33.09 -12.40 -11.02
CA ALA A 194 33.93 -12.64 -12.20
C ALA A 194 34.12 -14.13 -12.51
N ASP A 195 33.99 -15.00 -11.50
CA ASP A 195 34.14 -16.45 -11.67
C ASP A 195 32.82 -17.16 -12.03
N ARG A 196 31.70 -16.45 -11.90
CA ARG A 196 30.34 -16.95 -12.18
C ARG A 196 30.18 -17.34 -13.65
N ASN A 197 29.92 -18.63 -13.89
CA ASN A 197 29.47 -19.06 -15.21
C ASN A 197 27.97 -18.78 -15.38
N VAL A 198 27.57 -18.58 -16.64
CA VAL A 198 26.16 -18.64 -17.09
C VAL A 198 26.03 -19.93 -17.88
N ILE A 199 25.25 -20.89 -17.39
CA ILE A 199 25.12 -22.23 -17.97
C ILE A 199 23.65 -22.50 -18.27
N SER A 200 23.24 -22.13 -19.47
CA SER A 200 21.83 -21.91 -19.80
C SER A 200 21.52 -22.26 -21.25
N GLY A 201 20.26 -22.56 -21.54
CA GLY A 201 19.78 -22.87 -22.89
C GLY A 201 20.28 -24.19 -23.49
N ASN A 202 20.99 -25.04 -22.74
CA ASN A 202 21.55 -26.29 -23.24
C ASN A 202 20.45 -27.38 -23.40
N GLY A 203 20.68 -28.33 -24.33
CA GLY A 203 19.73 -29.37 -24.73
C GLY A 203 19.54 -30.51 -23.73
N SER A 204 20.35 -30.56 -22.67
CA SER A 204 20.25 -31.50 -21.55
C SER A 204 20.37 -30.70 -20.24
N SER A 205 21.13 -31.19 -19.24
CA SER A 205 21.36 -30.47 -17.98
C SER A 205 22.35 -29.33 -18.13
N GLY A 206 22.29 -28.34 -17.22
CA GLY A 206 23.32 -27.31 -17.13
C GLY A 206 24.69 -27.92 -16.80
N VAL A 207 24.78 -28.60 -15.66
CA VAL A 207 25.97 -29.33 -15.22
C VAL A 207 25.63 -30.79 -14.94
N GLN A 208 26.41 -31.73 -15.48
CA GLN A 208 26.27 -33.15 -15.19
C GLN A 208 27.56 -33.72 -14.61
N ILE A 209 27.46 -34.44 -13.49
CA ILE A 209 28.60 -35.15 -12.85
C ILE A 209 28.33 -36.65 -12.84
N THR A 210 29.08 -37.41 -13.65
CA THR A 210 28.86 -38.84 -13.85
C THR A 210 30.12 -39.65 -14.08
N THR A 211 30.05 -40.98 -13.95
CA THR A 211 31.17 -41.91 -14.03
C THR A 211 30.89 -42.99 -15.07
N ASN A 212 31.92 -43.39 -15.83
CA ASN A 212 31.85 -44.58 -16.68
C ASN A 212 32.33 -45.85 -15.94
N GLN A 213 33.04 -45.71 -14.81
CA GLN A 213 33.67 -46.83 -14.08
C GLN A 213 33.04 -47.11 -12.70
N GLY A 214 31.78 -46.73 -12.48
CA GLY A 214 31.11 -46.85 -11.18
C GLY A 214 31.55 -45.77 -10.17
N GLN A 215 30.90 -45.75 -9.01
CA GLN A 215 30.82 -44.62 -8.05
C GLN A 215 32.16 -44.01 -7.56
N VAL A 216 33.30 -44.67 -7.74
CA VAL A 216 34.52 -44.44 -6.94
C VAL A 216 35.40 -43.28 -7.45
N LEU A 217 35.20 -42.77 -8.67
CA LEU A 217 36.21 -41.90 -9.32
C LEU A 217 35.86 -40.40 -9.43
N ASN A 218 34.76 -39.90 -8.88
CA ASN A 218 34.31 -38.50 -9.06
C ASN A 218 34.11 -37.68 -7.77
N GLY A 219 34.88 -37.95 -6.71
CA GLY A 219 34.80 -37.15 -5.49
C GLY A 219 35.45 -35.76 -5.63
N GLY A 220 34.94 -34.81 -4.85
CA GLY A 220 35.52 -33.50 -4.60
C GLY A 220 35.19 -32.42 -5.64
N ASN A 221 34.30 -32.67 -6.61
CA ASN A 221 33.92 -31.60 -7.54
C ASN A 221 32.95 -30.63 -6.85
N ILE A 222 33.10 -29.34 -7.16
CA ILE A 222 32.33 -28.24 -6.58
C ILE A 222 31.67 -27.47 -7.71
N VAL A 223 30.35 -27.31 -7.63
CA VAL A 223 29.59 -26.41 -8.49
C VAL A 223 29.18 -25.23 -7.63
N GLU A 224 29.79 -24.06 -7.77
CA GLU A 224 29.54 -22.90 -6.90
C GLU A 224 29.42 -21.57 -7.64
N GLY A 225 28.54 -20.69 -7.15
CA GLY A 225 28.39 -19.31 -7.62
C GLY A 225 27.94 -19.10 -9.05
N ASN A 226 27.39 -20.14 -9.70
CA ASN A 226 26.92 -20.10 -11.08
C ASN A 226 25.49 -19.56 -11.22
N LEU A 227 25.17 -19.08 -12.43
CA LEU A 227 23.81 -18.87 -12.91
C LEU A 227 23.45 -20.02 -13.85
N ILE A 228 22.43 -20.80 -13.51
CA ILE A 228 22.06 -22.02 -14.24
C ILE A 228 20.57 -21.95 -14.62
N GLY A 229 20.31 -21.87 -15.92
CA GLY A 229 18.96 -21.76 -16.48
C GLY A 229 18.41 -20.33 -16.51
N THR A 230 19.22 -19.33 -16.17
CA THR A 230 18.88 -17.91 -16.33
C THR A 230 19.76 -17.22 -17.36
N ASP A 231 19.41 -15.99 -17.72
CA ASP A 231 20.35 -15.07 -18.35
C ASP A 231 21.50 -14.65 -17.41
N ALA A 232 22.44 -13.87 -17.94
CA ALA A 232 23.58 -13.33 -17.20
C ALA A 232 23.20 -12.37 -16.05
N SER A 233 21.97 -11.83 -16.03
CA SER A 233 21.47 -11.05 -14.90
C SER A 233 20.94 -11.91 -13.75
N GLY A 234 20.57 -13.17 -14.03
CA GLY A 234 19.96 -14.07 -13.06
C GLY A 234 18.43 -13.95 -12.96
N ALA A 235 17.79 -13.22 -13.88
CA ALA A 235 16.38 -12.82 -13.75
C ALA A 235 15.48 -13.35 -14.87
N VAL A 236 16.03 -13.65 -16.05
CA VAL A 236 15.25 -14.06 -17.22
C VAL A 236 15.36 -15.56 -17.45
N ASP A 237 14.25 -16.22 -17.80
CA ASP A 237 14.22 -17.65 -18.18
C ASP A 237 15.08 -17.88 -19.44
N VAL A 238 16.16 -18.63 -19.25
CA VAL A 238 16.97 -19.21 -20.33
C VAL A 238 17.24 -20.68 -19.96
N GLY A 239 16.21 -21.38 -19.50
CA GLY A 239 16.30 -22.71 -18.91
C GLY A 239 17.02 -23.74 -19.77
N ASN A 240 17.77 -24.64 -19.12
CA ASN A 240 18.23 -25.86 -19.78
C ASN A 240 17.05 -26.83 -19.99
N GLN A 241 17.13 -27.71 -21.00
CA GLN A 241 16.03 -28.60 -21.38
C GLN A 241 15.84 -29.80 -20.44
N PHE A 242 16.77 -30.04 -19.51
CA PHE A 242 16.64 -31.02 -18.44
C PHE A 242 16.91 -30.34 -17.09
N ASP A 243 17.69 -30.93 -16.19
CA ASP A 243 17.93 -30.36 -14.85
C ASP A 243 18.94 -29.20 -14.85
N GLY A 244 18.97 -28.42 -13.78
CA GLY A 244 20.06 -27.46 -13.55
C GLY A 244 21.39 -28.18 -13.32
N VAL A 245 21.45 -28.99 -12.26
CA VAL A 245 22.62 -29.81 -11.90
C VAL A 245 22.17 -31.24 -11.67
N THR A 246 22.79 -32.19 -12.36
CA THR A 246 22.50 -33.62 -12.21
C THR A 246 23.74 -34.37 -11.75
N LEU A 247 23.62 -35.20 -10.70
CA LEU A 247 24.73 -36.00 -10.17
C LEU A 247 24.31 -37.45 -9.90
N ASN A 248 25.20 -38.38 -10.23
CA ASN A 248 25.05 -39.79 -9.87
C ASN A 248 26.30 -40.40 -9.24
N THR A 249 27.17 -39.56 -8.66
CA THR A 249 28.44 -39.98 -8.04
C THR A 249 28.72 -39.28 -6.74
N SER A 250 29.49 -39.93 -5.86
CA SER A 250 29.60 -39.49 -4.48
C SER A 250 30.67 -38.42 -4.21
N GLY A 251 30.47 -37.65 -3.13
CA GLY A 251 31.45 -36.72 -2.58
C GLY A 251 31.58 -35.40 -3.34
N ASN A 252 30.50 -34.95 -3.99
CA ASN A 252 30.46 -33.70 -4.74
C ASN A 252 29.71 -32.62 -3.95
N THR A 253 29.93 -31.34 -4.21
CA THR A 253 29.24 -30.24 -3.54
C THR A 253 28.53 -29.35 -4.55
N VAL A 254 27.27 -29.03 -4.26
CA VAL A 254 26.51 -28.01 -5.01
C VAL A 254 26.31 -26.82 -4.09
N GLY A 255 26.96 -25.71 -4.42
CA GLY A 255 26.96 -24.47 -3.66
C GLY A 255 28.04 -24.43 -2.58
N GLY A 256 27.78 -23.71 -1.49
CA GLY A 256 28.72 -23.58 -0.37
C GLY A 256 28.28 -22.55 0.67
N LEU A 257 28.97 -22.52 1.81
CA LEU A 257 28.66 -21.57 2.90
C LEU A 257 29.39 -20.23 2.76
N ALA A 258 30.42 -20.16 1.92
CA ALA A 258 31.10 -18.89 1.66
C ALA A 258 30.14 -17.93 0.93
N PRO A 259 30.16 -16.62 1.25
CA PRO A 259 29.39 -15.64 0.49
C PRO A 259 29.69 -15.75 -1.01
N GLY A 260 28.64 -15.84 -1.83
CA GLY A 260 28.75 -16.00 -3.28
C GLY A 260 28.93 -17.45 -3.76
N ALA A 261 29.09 -18.44 -2.89
CA ALA A 261 29.21 -19.85 -3.29
C ALA A 261 27.87 -20.48 -3.71
N GLY A 262 26.75 -19.98 -3.22
CA GLY A 262 25.42 -20.45 -3.63
C GLY A 262 25.16 -20.22 -5.11
N ASN A 263 24.75 -21.26 -5.84
CA ASN A 263 24.31 -21.13 -7.22
C ASN A 263 22.89 -20.55 -7.27
N LEU A 264 22.57 -19.84 -8.35
CA LEU A 264 21.19 -19.55 -8.73
C LEU A 264 20.79 -20.56 -9.81
N ILE A 265 19.80 -21.40 -9.48
CA ILE A 265 19.34 -22.50 -10.34
C ILE A 265 17.84 -22.35 -10.57
N ALA A 266 17.47 -21.84 -11.73
CA ALA A 266 16.07 -21.54 -12.02
C ALA A 266 15.70 -21.82 -13.48
N TYR A 267 14.40 -22.00 -13.72
CA TYR A 267 13.79 -22.13 -15.05
C TYR A 267 14.21 -23.34 -15.89
N ASN A 268 15.00 -24.27 -15.33
CA ASN A 268 15.33 -25.52 -16.01
C ASN A 268 14.05 -26.36 -16.18
N ARG A 269 13.95 -27.12 -17.28
CA ARG A 269 12.73 -27.89 -17.58
C ARG A 269 12.57 -29.14 -16.72
N GLY A 270 13.66 -29.64 -16.13
CA GLY A 270 13.69 -30.71 -15.14
C GLY A 270 13.76 -30.17 -13.70
N SER A 271 14.47 -30.89 -12.83
CA SER A 271 14.72 -30.50 -11.46
C SER A 271 15.77 -29.39 -11.36
N GLY A 272 15.81 -28.66 -10.26
CA GLY A 272 16.90 -27.72 -10.00
C GLY A 272 18.22 -28.48 -9.80
N VAL A 273 18.24 -29.34 -8.79
CA VAL A 273 19.32 -30.28 -8.51
C VAL A 273 18.73 -31.69 -8.42
N ASP A 274 19.19 -32.60 -9.26
CA ASP A 274 18.83 -34.02 -9.21
C ASP A 274 20.04 -34.85 -8.77
N VAL A 275 19.83 -35.64 -7.71
CA VAL A 275 20.81 -36.57 -7.14
C VAL A 275 20.20 -37.97 -7.17
N TYR A 276 20.61 -38.78 -8.14
CA TYR A 276 20.04 -40.11 -8.35
C TYR A 276 21.11 -41.21 -8.33
N SER A 277 20.74 -42.39 -7.83
CA SER A 277 21.58 -43.60 -7.89
C SER A 277 21.01 -44.57 -8.92
N TYR A 278 21.86 -45.18 -9.76
CA TYR A 278 21.45 -46.33 -10.57
C TYR A 278 21.17 -47.50 -9.62
N GLY A 279 19.90 -47.87 -9.49
CA GLY A 279 19.31 -48.74 -8.46
C GLY A 279 19.85 -50.17 -8.31
N TYR A 280 21.16 -50.32 -8.10
CA TYR A 280 21.72 -51.53 -7.54
C TYR A 280 21.40 -51.55 -6.04
N TYR A 281 20.70 -52.59 -5.59
CA TYR A 281 20.53 -52.89 -4.18
C TYR A 281 21.90 -52.79 -3.47
N ASN A 282 22.01 -51.96 -2.42
CA ASN A 282 23.25 -51.56 -1.73
C ASN A 282 24.11 -50.48 -2.40
N SER A 283 23.53 -49.61 -3.24
CA SER A 283 24.26 -48.42 -3.73
C SER A 283 24.68 -47.53 -2.55
N PRO A 284 25.97 -47.11 -2.49
CA PRO A 284 26.45 -46.25 -1.42
C PRO A 284 25.77 -44.87 -1.49
N GLN A 285 25.58 -44.22 -0.34
CA GLN A 285 25.13 -42.82 -0.26
C GLN A 285 26.06 -41.94 -1.10
N LEU A 286 25.46 -41.02 -1.87
CA LEU A 286 26.20 -40.12 -2.75
C LEU A 286 26.84 -38.96 -2.00
N ASN A 287 26.48 -38.70 -0.74
CA ASN A 287 27.14 -37.68 0.07
C ASN A 287 27.34 -36.35 -0.69
N THR A 288 26.23 -35.74 -1.13
CA THR A 288 26.24 -34.46 -1.83
C THR A 288 25.60 -33.35 -0.97
N PRO A 289 26.39 -32.49 -0.30
CA PRO A 289 25.86 -31.28 0.34
C PRO A 289 25.38 -30.27 -0.72
N ILE A 290 24.17 -29.75 -0.50
CA ILE A 290 23.50 -28.76 -1.35
C ILE A 290 23.30 -27.49 -0.51
N LEU A 291 24.26 -26.56 -0.57
CA LEU A 291 24.39 -25.47 0.40
C LEU A 291 24.18 -24.11 -0.24
N SER A 292 23.30 -23.31 0.39
CA SER A 292 23.05 -21.90 0.07
C SER A 292 22.60 -21.61 -1.37
N ASN A 293 22.17 -22.62 -2.12
CA ASN A 293 21.69 -22.43 -3.48
C ASN A 293 20.30 -21.77 -3.48
N LEU A 294 20.08 -20.87 -4.42
CA LEU A 294 18.78 -20.28 -4.70
C LEU A 294 18.14 -21.11 -5.82
N ILE A 295 17.16 -21.93 -5.47
CA ILE A 295 16.56 -22.91 -6.39
C ILE A 295 15.07 -22.67 -6.46
N TYR A 296 14.57 -22.25 -7.63
CA TYR A 296 13.17 -21.87 -7.81
C TYR A 296 12.72 -21.93 -9.28
N SER A 297 11.42 -22.05 -9.52
CA SER A 297 10.79 -22.01 -10.84
C SER A 297 11.36 -23.03 -11.84
N ASN A 298 11.79 -24.20 -11.37
CA ASN A 298 12.18 -25.32 -12.24
C ASN A 298 10.95 -26.18 -12.59
N GLY A 299 11.02 -26.94 -13.68
CA GLY A 299 9.88 -27.70 -14.21
C GLY A 299 9.47 -28.91 -13.36
N SER A 300 10.38 -29.43 -12.53
CA SER A 300 10.15 -30.53 -11.57
C SER A 300 10.46 -30.09 -10.12
N GLN A 301 10.98 -30.99 -9.26
CA GLN A 301 11.40 -30.66 -7.90
C GLN A 301 12.58 -29.66 -7.91
N SER A 302 12.65 -28.78 -6.91
CA SER A 302 13.85 -27.93 -6.75
C SER A 302 15.08 -28.77 -6.40
N ILE A 303 14.93 -29.70 -5.45
CA ILE A 303 15.93 -30.72 -5.12
C ILE A 303 15.20 -32.06 -5.19
N ASP A 304 15.67 -32.94 -6.06
CA ASP A 304 15.22 -34.33 -6.16
C ASP A 304 16.32 -35.24 -5.62
N LEU A 305 16.05 -35.89 -4.50
CA LEU A 305 16.90 -36.91 -3.91
C LEU A 305 16.26 -38.26 -4.18
N GLY A 306 16.63 -38.87 -5.31
CA GLY A 306 16.15 -40.19 -5.70
C GLY A 306 16.33 -41.24 -4.58
N TYR A 307 15.67 -42.40 -4.74
CA TYR A 307 15.58 -43.43 -3.69
C TYR A 307 16.95 -43.77 -3.04
N LEU A 308 17.11 -43.41 -1.76
CA LEU A 308 18.30 -43.65 -0.92
C LEU A 308 19.59 -42.92 -1.32
N ALA A 309 19.57 -41.99 -2.28
CA ALA A 309 20.79 -41.32 -2.75
C ALA A 309 21.48 -40.49 -1.66
N ASN A 310 20.71 -39.95 -0.71
CA ASN A 310 21.16 -38.98 0.29
C ASN A 310 20.46 -39.15 1.68
N THR A 311 20.01 -40.36 2.03
CA THR A 311 19.41 -40.65 3.36
C THR A 311 20.48 -40.67 4.47
N PRO A 312 20.21 -40.29 5.75
CA PRO A 312 18.89 -40.22 6.40
C PRO A 312 18.44 -38.82 6.88
N VAL A 313 18.97 -37.72 6.33
CA VAL A 313 18.54 -36.37 6.79
C VAL A 313 17.13 -36.08 6.31
N SER A 314 16.18 -36.02 7.25
CA SER A 314 14.79 -35.69 6.93
C SER A 314 14.65 -34.19 6.72
N SER A 315 13.73 -33.76 5.87
CA SER A 315 13.50 -32.32 5.70
C SER A 315 12.90 -31.71 6.97
N PRO A 316 13.31 -30.48 7.36
CA PRO A 316 12.66 -29.75 8.46
C PRO A 316 11.19 -29.48 8.17
N VAL A 317 10.34 -29.69 9.17
CA VAL A 317 8.92 -29.33 9.13
C VAL A 317 8.74 -27.99 9.83
N LEU A 318 8.26 -26.98 9.11
CA LEU A 318 7.97 -25.67 9.67
C LEU A 318 6.50 -25.63 10.11
N ASN A 319 6.24 -25.61 11.42
CA ASN A 319 4.88 -25.67 11.97
C ASN A 319 4.19 -24.31 11.94
N SER A 320 4.91 -23.24 12.28
CA SER A 320 4.39 -21.88 12.26
C SER A 320 5.50 -20.88 11.95
N ALA A 321 5.13 -19.76 11.34
CA ALA A 321 6.02 -18.63 11.17
C ALA A 321 5.23 -17.33 11.36
N TYR A 322 5.81 -16.40 12.11
CA TYR A 322 5.15 -15.13 12.38
C TYR A 322 6.13 -14.00 12.67
N GLU A 323 5.71 -12.78 12.35
CA GLU A 323 6.46 -11.58 12.69
C GLU A 323 6.42 -11.35 14.21
N GLN A 324 7.57 -11.07 14.82
CA GLN A 324 7.68 -10.68 16.22
C GLN A 324 8.73 -9.56 16.37
N GLY A 325 8.28 -8.38 16.79
CA GLY A 325 9.14 -7.20 16.83
C GLY A 325 9.66 -6.84 15.43
N ALA A 326 10.99 -6.73 15.28
CA ALA A 326 11.63 -6.47 14.00
C ALA A 326 12.09 -7.76 13.25
N GLY A 327 11.78 -8.95 13.77
CA GLY A 327 12.23 -10.23 13.21
C GLY A 327 11.09 -11.18 12.90
N THR A 328 11.43 -12.34 12.34
CA THR A 328 10.49 -13.44 12.07
C THR A 328 10.84 -14.62 12.96
N VAL A 329 9.88 -15.11 13.73
CA VAL A 329 10.01 -16.33 14.53
C VAL A 329 9.47 -17.49 13.74
N VAL A 330 10.21 -18.60 13.76
CA VAL A 330 9.85 -19.87 13.13
C VAL A 330 9.83 -20.95 14.19
N GLU A 331 8.72 -21.67 14.24
CA GLU A 331 8.57 -22.87 15.06
C GLU A 331 8.53 -24.08 14.13
N GLY A 332 9.29 -25.10 14.46
CA GLY A 332 9.38 -26.28 13.62
C GLY A 332 9.85 -27.51 14.36
N SER A 333 9.84 -28.62 13.62
CA SER A 333 10.36 -29.89 14.06
C SER A 333 11.26 -30.49 13.00
N PHE A 334 12.14 -31.39 13.42
CA PHE A 334 13.13 -32.02 12.57
C PHE A 334 13.49 -33.40 13.14
N SER A 335 13.75 -34.37 12.26
CA SER A 335 14.24 -35.69 12.63
C SER A 335 15.53 -36.03 11.89
N GLY A 336 16.49 -36.61 12.61
CA GLY A 336 17.79 -37.01 12.07
C GLY A 336 18.51 -37.96 13.01
N ALA A 337 19.83 -38.09 12.84
CA ALA A 337 20.67 -38.87 13.75
C ALA A 337 20.58 -38.30 15.20
N PRO A 338 20.60 -39.15 16.25
CA PRO A 338 20.60 -38.71 17.65
C PRO A 338 21.77 -37.78 18.02
N ASP A 339 21.55 -36.87 18.96
CA ASP A 339 22.55 -35.96 19.55
C ASP A 339 23.41 -35.21 18.51
N THR A 340 22.82 -34.90 17.35
CA THR A 340 23.53 -34.42 16.18
C THR A 340 23.09 -32.99 15.86
N ASN A 341 24.07 -32.12 15.60
CA ASN A 341 23.83 -30.73 15.25
C ASN A 341 23.73 -30.56 13.73
N PHE A 342 22.50 -30.33 13.23
CA PHE A 342 22.22 -30.11 11.82
C PHE A 342 22.24 -28.63 11.48
N LYS A 343 22.73 -28.32 10.27
CA LYS A 343 22.64 -26.98 9.71
C LYS A 343 21.34 -26.83 8.93
N VAL A 344 20.45 -25.97 9.39
CA VAL A 344 19.17 -25.68 8.75
C VAL A 344 19.26 -24.34 8.02
N GLN A 345 19.02 -24.34 6.70
CA GLN A 345 18.98 -23.15 5.88
C GLN A 345 17.53 -22.82 5.54
N PHE A 346 17.12 -21.58 5.84
CA PHE A 346 15.75 -21.10 5.66
C PHE A 346 15.68 -20.17 4.45
N TYR A 347 14.62 -20.33 3.66
CA TYR A 347 14.40 -19.57 2.45
C TYR A 347 13.02 -18.93 2.44
N SER A 348 12.92 -17.69 1.95
CA SER A 348 11.63 -17.03 1.71
C SER A 348 11.22 -17.12 0.24
N ASN A 349 9.92 -17.33 0.04
CA ASN A 349 9.27 -17.48 -1.25
C ASN A 349 8.04 -16.55 -1.32
N PRO A 350 7.85 -15.82 -2.43
CA PRO A 350 6.74 -14.88 -2.57
C PRO A 350 5.38 -15.57 -2.74
N THR A 351 5.37 -16.84 -3.18
CA THR A 351 4.18 -17.63 -3.46
C THR A 351 4.32 -19.01 -2.84
N LYS A 352 3.20 -19.62 -2.46
CA LYS A 352 3.18 -21.01 -2.02
C LYS A 352 3.58 -21.92 -3.17
N ALA A 353 4.60 -22.74 -2.98
CA ALA A 353 4.95 -23.75 -3.94
C ALA A 353 3.90 -24.89 -3.95
N GLN A 354 3.84 -25.64 -5.04
CA GLN A 354 3.08 -26.89 -5.05
C GLN A 354 3.79 -27.90 -4.12
N PRO A 355 3.06 -28.83 -3.46
CA PRO A 355 3.65 -29.74 -2.49
C PRO A 355 4.86 -30.57 -2.98
N THR A 356 4.97 -30.81 -4.29
CA THR A 356 6.07 -31.55 -4.92
C THR A 356 7.11 -30.66 -5.61
N GLN A 357 7.01 -29.34 -5.46
CA GLN A 357 7.87 -28.36 -6.11
C GLN A 357 8.30 -27.30 -5.10
N GLU A 358 8.44 -27.64 -3.83
CA GLU A 358 8.90 -26.70 -2.80
C GLU A 358 10.24 -26.07 -3.23
N GLU A 359 10.37 -24.76 -2.99
CA GLU A 359 11.43 -23.93 -3.57
C GLU A 359 12.19 -23.19 -2.47
N GLY A 360 13.40 -22.72 -2.80
CA GLY A 360 14.18 -21.83 -1.96
C GLY A 360 14.67 -20.64 -2.77
N ARG A 361 13.84 -19.61 -2.89
CA ARG A 361 14.15 -18.45 -3.75
C ARG A 361 15.15 -17.47 -3.14
N THR A 362 15.01 -17.14 -1.85
CA THR A 362 15.89 -16.19 -1.16
C THR A 362 16.36 -16.79 0.15
N LEU A 363 17.67 -16.93 0.36
CA LEU A 363 18.21 -17.39 1.64
C LEU A 363 18.05 -16.29 2.71
N VAL A 364 17.32 -16.59 3.79
CA VAL A 364 16.99 -15.64 4.87
C VAL A 364 17.63 -16.00 6.21
N GLY A 365 18.14 -17.22 6.34
CA GLY A 365 18.84 -17.63 7.57
C GLY A 365 19.58 -18.95 7.42
N THR A 366 20.62 -19.12 8.21
CA THR A 366 21.30 -20.41 8.41
C THR A 366 21.53 -20.58 9.90
N LEU A 367 20.89 -21.56 10.50
CA LEU A 367 20.91 -21.82 11.94
C LEU A 367 21.27 -23.28 12.20
N ASN A 368 21.64 -23.56 13.45
CA ASN A 368 21.99 -24.90 13.91
C ASN A 368 20.83 -25.46 14.75
N VAL A 369 20.42 -26.70 14.48
CA VAL A 369 19.36 -27.42 15.20
C VAL A 369 19.93 -28.75 15.67
N THR A 370 19.95 -28.96 16.99
CA THR A 370 20.46 -30.20 17.60
C THR A 370 19.30 -31.14 17.93
N THR A 371 19.38 -32.38 17.46
CA THR A 371 18.47 -33.46 17.85
C THR A 371 18.78 -33.98 19.25
N ASN A 372 17.77 -34.51 19.93
CA ASN A 372 17.94 -35.22 21.19
C ASN A 372 18.48 -36.65 20.97
N ASP A 373 18.55 -37.42 22.05
CA ASP A 373 18.95 -38.83 22.12
C ASP A 373 18.02 -39.78 21.31
N PHE A 374 16.82 -39.34 20.95
CA PHE A 374 15.90 -40.04 20.04
C PHE A 374 16.00 -39.59 18.58
N GLY A 375 16.88 -38.64 18.26
CA GLY A 375 16.99 -38.10 16.89
C GLY A 375 15.92 -37.08 16.53
N LEU A 376 15.21 -36.51 17.52
CA LEU A 376 14.14 -35.54 17.31
C LEU A 376 14.56 -34.15 17.81
N ALA A 377 14.15 -33.11 17.10
CA ALA A 377 14.28 -31.72 17.52
C ALA A 377 12.96 -30.98 17.33
N ASN A 378 12.55 -30.22 18.36
CA ASN A 378 11.57 -29.14 18.23
C ASN A 378 12.32 -27.84 18.47
N PHE A 379 12.10 -26.83 17.62
CA PHE A 379 12.84 -25.58 17.70
C PHE A 379 11.90 -24.37 17.56
N THR A 380 12.26 -23.30 18.27
CA THR A 380 11.71 -21.96 18.11
C THR A 380 12.90 -21.04 17.91
N LEU A 381 13.00 -20.43 16.72
CA LEU A 381 14.18 -19.66 16.31
C LEU A 381 13.74 -18.34 15.68
N THR A 382 14.51 -17.28 15.92
CA THR A 382 14.35 -16.01 15.20
C THR A 382 15.31 -15.97 14.01
N LEU A 383 14.77 -15.70 12.82
CA LEU A 383 15.59 -15.60 11.60
C LEU A 383 16.50 -14.37 11.64
N PRO A 384 17.76 -14.48 11.18
CA PRO A 384 18.68 -13.34 11.07
C PRO A 384 18.18 -12.26 10.09
N THR A 385 17.50 -12.66 9.02
CA THR A 385 16.88 -11.75 8.05
C THR A 385 15.37 -11.77 8.24
N PRO A 386 14.72 -10.63 8.52
CA PRO A 386 13.27 -10.56 8.64
C PRO A 386 12.58 -10.93 7.33
N VAL A 387 11.47 -11.64 7.44
CA VAL A 387 10.60 -12.04 6.34
C VAL A 387 9.22 -11.46 6.61
N ALA A 388 8.72 -10.68 5.65
CA ALA A 388 7.45 -10.00 5.77
C ALA A 388 6.27 -10.98 5.79
N ALA A 389 5.21 -10.62 6.53
CA ALA A 389 3.94 -11.33 6.50
C ALA A 389 3.40 -11.44 5.06
N GLY A 390 2.82 -12.60 4.73
CA GLY A 390 2.36 -12.94 3.38
C GLY A 390 3.36 -13.73 2.53
N GLN A 391 4.65 -13.75 2.89
CA GLN A 391 5.65 -14.63 2.29
C GLN A 391 5.55 -16.06 2.85
N TYR A 392 6.11 -17.02 2.14
CA TYR A 392 6.21 -18.42 2.56
C TYR A 392 7.65 -18.77 2.91
N LEU A 393 7.86 -19.56 3.96
CA LEU A 393 9.17 -20.09 4.34
C LEU A 393 9.30 -21.55 3.96
N SER A 394 10.45 -21.93 3.43
CA SER A 394 10.88 -23.32 3.27
C SER A 394 12.25 -23.51 3.93
N ALA A 395 12.68 -24.75 4.10
CA ALA A 395 14.00 -25.03 4.67
C ALA A 395 14.60 -26.34 4.13
N THR A 396 15.94 -26.39 4.19
CA THR A 396 16.74 -27.61 4.01
C THR A 396 17.57 -27.87 5.26
N ALA A 397 17.89 -29.12 5.54
CA ALA A 397 18.81 -29.52 6.60
C ALA A 397 20.02 -30.25 6.03
N THR A 398 21.20 -29.93 6.54
CA THR A 398 22.47 -30.59 6.19
C THR A 398 23.12 -31.15 7.44
N ASP A 399 23.62 -32.38 7.38
CA ASP A 399 24.33 -33.00 8.51
C ASP A 399 25.68 -32.32 8.82
N PRO A 400 26.22 -32.45 10.04
CA PRO A 400 27.41 -31.70 10.44
C PRO A 400 28.69 -32.09 9.71
N ASN A 401 28.74 -33.27 9.09
CA ASN A 401 29.88 -33.70 8.29
C ASN A 401 29.77 -33.24 6.83
N PHE A 402 28.69 -32.51 6.47
CA PHE A 402 28.40 -32.09 5.10
C PHE A 402 28.38 -33.27 4.13
N ASN A 403 27.83 -34.40 4.57
CA ASN A 403 27.63 -35.53 3.69
C ASN A 403 26.35 -35.29 2.89
N THR A 404 25.22 -34.96 3.49
CA THR A 404 23.93 -34.91 2.79
C THR A 404 23.09 -33.71 3.22
N THR A 405 22.31 -33.21 2.28
CA THR A 405 21.28 -32.18 2.48
C THR A 405 19.92 -32.75 2.11
N SER A 406 18.89 -32.44 2.90
CA SER A 406 17.50 -32.81 2.62
C SER A 406 16.91 -32.04 1.43
N GLU A 407 15.82 -32.56 0.86
CA GLU A 407 14.94 -31.76 0.00
C GLU A 407 14.29 -30.62 0.78
N PHE A 408 13.66 -29.68 0.07
CA PHE A 408 12.72 -28.74 0.67
C PHE A 408 11.45 -29.47 1.13
N PHE A 409 10.80 -28.97 2.18
CA PHE A 409 9.53 -29.51 2.66
C PHE A 409 8.53 -28.40 2.95
N SER A 410 7.25 -28.80 2.99
CA SER A 410 6.03 -27.98 3.02
C SER A 410 6.26 -26.54 3.50
N SER A 411 6.04 -25.58 2.62
CA SER A 411 6.25 -24.18 2.95
C SER A 411 5.17 -23.61 3.89
N THR A 412 5.60 -22.76 4.82
CA THR A 412 4.77 -22.19 5.89
C THR A 412 4.61 -20.69 5.71
N LEU A 413 3.35 -20.23 5.72
CA LEU A 413 3.01 -18.82 5.57
C LEU A 413 3.49 -18.03 6.80
N VAL A 414 4.19 -16.93 6.56
CA VAL A 414 4.53 -15.95 7.59
C VAL A 414 3.29 -15.11 7.88
N THR A 415 2.80 -15.19 9.11
CA THR A 415 1.64 -14.42 9.57
C THR A 415 2.07 -13.18 10.35
N SER A 416 1.25 -12.13 10.33
CA SER A 416 1.50 -10.98 11.19
C SER A 416 0.91 -11.24 12.58
N THR A 417 1.64 -10.87 13.64
CA THR A 417 1.10 -10.83 15.00
C THR A 417 0.49 -9.48 15.36
N ALA A 418 0.49 -8.52 14.44
CA ALA A 418 -0.08 -7.20 14.65
C ALA A 418 -1.59 -7.29 14.94
N ARG A 419 -1.98 -6.76 16.10
CA ARG A 419 -3.38 -6.61 16.51
C ARG A 419 -3.65 -5.13 16.78
N ALA A 420 -4.70 -4.62 16.18
CA ALA A 420 -5.23 -3.28 16.41
C ALA A 420 -6.67 -3.41 16.89
N ASP A 421 -7.10 -2.55 17.81
CA ASP A 421 -8.41 -2.61 18.50
C ASP A 421 -9.15 -1.33 18.12
N VAL A 422 -9.96 -1.40 17.06
CA VAL A 422 -10.63 -0.25 16.47
C VAL A 422 -12.05 -0.08 17.00
N GLY A 423 -12.21 0.77 18.01
CA GLY A 423 -13.51 1.11 18.56
C GLY A 423 -14.18 2.32 17.90
N VAL A 424 -15.50 2.35 17.90
CA VAL A 424 -16.31 3.53 17.57
C VAL A 424 -17.23 3.93 18.72
N SER A 425 -17.35 5.23 18.94
CA SER A 425 -18.34 5.80 19.86
C SER A 425 -19.11 6.92 19.16
N MET A 426 -20.37 7.10 19.54
CA MET A 426 -21.24 8.08 18.89
C MET A 426 -22.22 8.71 19.88
N TYR A 427 -22.47 10.00 19.71
CA TYR A 427 -23.54 10.73 20.38
C TYR A 427 -24.12 11.81 19.46
N SER A 428 -25.32 12.31 19.75
CA SER A 428 -25.95 13.41 19.02
C SER A 428 -25.91 14.72 19.82
N ASN A 429 -26.10 15.86 19.15
CA ASN A 429 -26.15 17.17 19.81
C ASN A 429 -27.36 17.35 20.74
N ALA A 430 -28.41 16.53 20.61
CA ALA A 430 -29.61 16.57 21.44
C ALA A 430 -30.33 15.22 21.44
N SER A 431 -31.04 14.92 22.54
CA SER A 431 -31.92 13.75 22.64
C SER A 431 -33.27 13.94 21.94
N ALA A 432 -33.68 15.19 21.72
CA ALA A 432 -34.83 15.54 20.90
C ALA A 432 -34.54 16.76 20.02
N VAL A 433 -35.01 16.74 18.76
CA VAL A 433 -34.84 17.82 17.77
C VAL A 433 -36.16 18.00 17.02
N TYR A 434 -36.49 19.23 16.63
CA TYR A 434 -37.66 19.48 15.78
C TYR A 434 -37.44 18.95 14.38
N ALA A 435 -38.47 18.38 13.75
CA ALA A 435 -38.44 18.07 12.32
C ALA A 435 -37.98 19.31 11.53
N GLY A 436 -37.08 19.10 10.58
CA GLY A 436 -36.50 20.19 9.79
C GLY A 436 -35.30 20.92 10.43
N SER A 437 -35.00 20.68 11.71
CA SER A 437 -33.84 21.30 12.39
C SER A 437 -32.58 20.44 12.26
N PRO A 438 -31.36 21.04 12.23
CA PRO A 438 -30.11 20.29 12.17
C PRO A 438 -29.89 19.34 13.37
N LEU A 439 -29.69 18.06 13.06
CA LEU A 439 -29.25 17.02 13.98
C LEU A 439 -27.80 16.65 13.63
N THR A 440 -26.87 16.72 14.58
CA THR A 440 -25.46 16.40 14.35
C THR A 440 -25.04 15.19 15.17
N TYR A 441 -24.53 14.17 14.50
CA TYR A 441 -23.85 13.02 15.09
C TYR A 441 -22.36 13.31 15.21
N TYR A 442 -21.82 13.15 16.43
CA TYR A 442 -20.41 13.19 16.73
C TYR A 442 -19.93 11.75 16.87
N ILE A 443 -19.00 11.34 16.02
CA ILE A 443 -18.48 9.98 15.95
C ILE A 443 -16.99 10.03 16.20
N ASN A 444 -16.49 9.23 17.14
CA ASN A 444 -15.07 9.07 17.39
C ASN A 444 -14.67 7.64 17.05
N VAL A 445 -13.74 7.50 16.11
CA VAL A 445 -13.08 6.24 15.77
C VAL A 445 -11.70 6.24 16.44
N ALA A 446 -11.37 5.21 17.21
CA ALA A 446 -10.11 5.13 17.92
C ALA A 446 -9.45 3.77 17.73
N ASN A 447 -8.13 3.70 17.86
CA ASN A 447 -7.39 2.46 17.93
C ASN A 447 -6.79 2.30 19.34
N GLY A 448 -7.43 1.51 20.19
CA GLY A 448 -6.97 1.16 21.54
C GLY A 448 -5.87 0.10 21.58
N GLY A 449 -5.54 -0.49 20.42
CA GLY A 449 -4.72 -1.69 20.32
C GLY A 449 -3.23 -1.39 20.31
N PRO A 450 -2.39 -2.42 20.54
CA PRO A 450 -0.94 -2.25 20.62
C PRO A 450 -0.27 -1.97 19.27
N SER A 451 -0.95 -2.22 18.13
CA SER A 451 -0.42 -2.01 16.77
C SER A 451 -1.18 -0.92 16.03
N ASN A 452 -0.58 -0.35 14.97
CA ASN A 452 -1.29 0.56 14.07
C ASN A 452 -2.39 -0.20 13.31
N ALA A 453 -3.56 0.42 13.15
CA ALA A 453 -4.64 -0.06 12.31
C ALA A 453 -4.48 0.50 10.90
N THR A 454 -4.53 -0.32 9.85
CA THR A 454 -4.50 0.11 8.44
C THR A 454 -5.87 -0.05 7.78
N ASN A 455 -6.11 0.73 6.73
CA ASN A 455 -7.35 0.69 5.95
C ASN A 455 -8.60 0.78 6.84
N VAL A 456 -8.60 1.76 7.73
CA VAL A 456 -9.67 1.94 8.70
C VAL A 456 -10.89 2.51 7.97
N VAL A 457 -12.01 1.82 8.04
CA VAL A 457 -13.24 2.20 7.35
C VAL A 457 -14.39 2.32 8.35
N LEU A 458 -14.88 3.54 8.55
CA LEU A 458 -16.17 3.80 9.21
C LEU A 458 -17.30 3.73 8.17
N THR A 459 -18.35 2.98 8.46
CA THR A 459 -19.62 2.97 7.72
C THR A 459 -20.72 3.46 8.64
N ASN A 460 -21.43 4.51 8.25
CA ASN A 460 -22.59 5.01 8.98
C ASN A 460 -23.83 4.94 8.09
N THR A 461 -24.79 4.10 8.48
CA THR A 461 -26.07 3.95 7.80
C THR A 461 -27.06 4.90 8.43
N LEU A 462 -27.45 5.94 7.68
CA LEU A 462 -28.35 6.95 8.18
C LEU A 462 -29.79 6.42 8.25
N PRO A 463 -30.57 6.84 9.27
CA PRO A 463 -31.97 6.45 9.39
C PRO A 463 -32.81 6.96 8.21
N GLY A 464 -33.86 6.22 7.85
CA GLY A 464 -34.83 6.67 6.86
C GLY A 464 -35.47 8.01 7.26
N GLY A 465 -35.70 8.88 6.29
CA GLY A 465 -36.32 10.20 6.52
C GLY A 465 -35.34 11.28 7.00
N VAL A 466 -34.03 11.07 6.94
CA VAL A 466 -33.04 12.15 7.16
C VAL A 466 -32.26 12.46 5.89
N ALA A 467 -31.98 13.74 5.66
CA ALA A 467 -31.14 14.22 4.55
C ALA A 467 -29.79 14.71 5.09
N VAL A 468 -28.67 14.31 4.47
CA VAL A 468 -27.34 14.80 4.88
C VAL A 468 -27.18 16.27 4.50
N LYS A 469 -26.78 17.07 5.48
CA LYS A 469 -26.41 18.47 5.30
C LYS A 469 -24.90 18.64 5.14
N SER A 470 -24.10 17.95 5.96
CA SER A 470 -22.64 18.03 5.88
C SER A 470 -21.97 16.86 6.58
N VAL A 471 -20.80 16.45 6.07
CA VAL A 471 -19.90 15.47 6.70
C VAL A 471 -18.52 16.11 6.85
N THR A 472 -17.92 16.03 8.04
CA THR A 472 -16.55 16.48 8.30
C THR A 472 -15.75 15.33 8.88
N ALA A 473 -14.64 14.98 8.22
CA ALA A 473 -13.73 13.92 8.64
C ALA A 473 -12.28 14.33 8.32
N PRO A 474 -11.56 14.98 9.26
CA PRO A 474 -10.21 15.49 9.01
C PRO A 474 -9.23 14.36 8.62
N GLY A 475 -8.63 14.47 7.43
CA GLY A 475 -7.68 13.46 6.93
C GLY A 475 -8.32 12.16 6.46
N GLY A 476 -9.65 12.06 6.43
CA GLY A 476 -10.40 10.93 5.91
C GLY A 476 -10.97 11.20 4.53
N THR A 477 -11.05 10.17 3.70
CA THR A 477 -11.78 10.22 2.42
C THR A 477 -13.25 9.92 2.67
N ILE A 478 -14.15 10.79 2.21
CA ILE A 478 -15.59 10.68 2.43
C ILE A 478 -16.29 10.23 1.14
N THR A 479 -17.15 9.22 1.25
CA THR A 479 -18.11 8.87 0.20
C THR A 479 -19.53 8.82 0.78
N GLN A 480 -20.52 9.20 -0.02
CA GLN A 480 -21.92 9.18 0.37
C GLN A 480 -22.75 8.62 -0.79
N ALA A 481 -23.45 7.51 -0.55
CA ALA A 481 -24.32 6.89 -1.53
C ALA A 481 -25.45 6.12 -0.83
N GLY A 482 -26.68 6.22 -1.36
CA GLY A 482 -27.80 5.39 -0.88
C GLY A 482 -28.13 5.53 0.61
N GLY A 483 -27.91 6.71 1.23
CA GLY A 483 -28.14 6.92 2.66
C GLY A 483 -27.02 6.41 3.57
N VAL A 484 -25.90 5.95 3.00
CA VAL A 484 -24.71 5.51 3.75
C VAL A 484 -23.60 6.54 3.58
N VAL A 485 -22.97 6.91 4.70
CA VAL A 485 -21.75 7.71 4.74
C VAL A 485 -20.58 6.79 5.09
N THR A 486 -19.58 6.73 4.23
CA THR A 486 -18.35 5.97 4.48
C THR A 486 -17.17 6.93 4.61
N VAL A 487 -16.35 6.73 5.65
CA VAL A 487 -15.13 7.48 5.89
C VAL A 487 -13.97 6.51 5.99
N SER A 488 -12.94 6.71 5.17
CA SER A 488 -11.75 5.85 5.15
C SER A 488 -10.48 6.60 5.53
N TYR A 489 -9.63 5.97 6.33
CA TYR A 489 -8.27 6.41 6.67
C TYR A 489 -7.27 5.34 6.27
N SER A 490 -6.12 5.74 5.73
CA SER A 490 -5.06 4.79 5.39
C SER A 490 -4.47 4.11 6.64
N GLN A 491 -4.41 4.84 7.76
CA GLN A 491 -3.90 4.33 9.03
C GLN A 491 -4.46 5.10 10.24
N LEU A 492 -4.65 4.41 11.36
CA LEU A 492 -4.71 4.97 12.71
C LEU A 492 -3.59 4.39 13.57
N SER A 493 -2.70 5.25 14.08
CA SER A 493 -1.64 4.81 14.99
C SER A 493 -2.19 4.17 16.26
N SER A 494 -1.41 3.31 16.92
CA SER A 494 -1.74 2.81 18.26
C SER A 494 -2.01 3.99 19.22
N GLY A 495 -3.14 3.96 19.92
CA GLY A 495 -3.64 5.04 20.78
C GLY A 495 -4.18 6.27 20.04
N GLY A 496 -4.21 6.26 18.70
CA GLY A 496 -4.71 7.36 17.87
C GLY A 496 -6.23 7.36 17.75
N SER A 497 -6.82 8.52 17.45
CA SER A 497 -8.25 8.65 17.18
C SER A 497 -8.56 9.71 16.13
N GLN A 498 -9.75 9.62 15.54
CA GLN A 498 -10.29 10.58 14.58
C GLN A 498 -11.74 10.94 14.92
N ALA A 499 -12.01 12.24 14.89
CA ALA A 499 -13.32 12.80 15.16
C ALA A 499 -14.05 13.12 13.84
N ILE A 500 -15.24 12.54 13.67
CA ILE A 500 -16.11 12.69 12.51
C ILE A 500 -17.41 13.35 12.95
N GLN A 501 -17.92 14.26 12.13
CA GLN A 501 -19.20 14.92 12.34
C GLN A 501 -20.09 14.72 11.13
N ILE A 502 -21.31 14.23 11.36
CA ILE A 502 -22.34 14.08 10.32
C ILE A 502 -23.57 14.87 10.76
N THR A 503 -23.88 15.94 10.02
CA THR A 503 -25.09 16.74 10.23
C THR A 503 -26.15 16.35 9.23
N VAL A 504 -27.36 16.07 9.72
CA VAL A 504 -28.54 15.70 8.94
C VAL A 504 -29.72 16.62 9.26
N ILE A 505 -30.71 16.63 8.36
CA ILE A 505 -32.02 17.26 8.52
C ILE A 505 -33.09 16.16 8.53
N PRO A 506 -33.73 15.87 9.67
CA PRO A 506 -34.81 14.90 9.74
C PRO A 506 -36.10 15.49 9.18
N ALA A 507 -36.78 14.76 8.30
CA ALA A 507 -38.02 15.14 7.66
C ALA A 507 -39.23 14.30 8.14
N THR A 508 -39.03 13.41 9.12
CA THR A 508 -40.10 12.57 9.68
C THR A 508 -40.10 12.67 11.20
N ILE A 509 -41.29 12.87 11.78
CA ILE A 509 -41.52 12.82 13.23
C ILE A 509 -41.42 11.36 13.69
N GLY A 510 -40.87 11.13 14.87
CA GLY A 510 -40.68 9.80 15.45
C GLY A 510 -39.26 9.58 15.95
N THR A 511 -38.93 8.35 16.31
CA THR A 511 -37.57 8.01 16.78
C THR A 511 -36.70 7.64 15.59
N VAL A 512 -35.58 8.33 15.43
CA VAL A 512 -34.53 7.97 14.48
C VAL A 512 -33.39 7.27 15.21
N THR A 513 -32.89 6.18 14.63
CA THR A 513 -31.77 5.39 15.15
C THR A 513 -30.63 5.44 14.15
N ASN A 514 -29.49 5.97 14.56
CA ASN A 514 -28.30 6.05 13.71
C ASN A 514 -27.24 5.07 14.20
N THR A 515 -26.70 4.25 13.29
CA THR A 515 -25.71 3.23 13.62
C THR A 515 -24.46 3.41 12.76
N ALA A 516 -23.31 3.42 13.42
CA ALA A 516 -22.01 3.51 12.79
C ALA A 516 -21.17 2.29 13.18
N THR A 517 -20.47 1.72 12.20
CA THR A 517 -19.59 0.57 12.36
C THR A 517 -18.20 0.88 11.84
N VAL A 518 -17.15 0.33 12.45
CA VAL A 518 -15.76 0.48 12.01
C VAL A 518 -15.11 -0.88 11.76
N ARG A 519 -14.13 -0.92 10.87
CA ARG A 519 -13.22 -2.06 10.66
C ARG A 519 -11.82 -1.60 10.26
N ALA A 520 -10.83 -2.48 10.36
CA ALA A 520 -9.46 -2.33 9.86
C ALA A 520 -8.92 -3.67 9.32
N ASP A 521 -7.69 -3.70 8.79
CA ASP A 521 -7.08 -4.94 8.27
C ASP A 521 -6.54 -5.88 9.38
N GLN A 522 -6.09 -5.33 10.50
CA GLN A 522 -5.55 -6.11 11.62
C GLN A 522 -6.67 -6.80 12.39
N THR A 523 -6.36 -7.93 13.04
CA THR A 523 -7.34 -8.62 13.88
C THR A 523 -7.68 -7.79 15.12
N ASP A 524 -8.98 -7.53 15.27
CA ASP A 524 -9.53 -6.83 16.43
C ASP A 524 -9.70 -7.78 17.64
N PRO A 525 -9.06 -7.51 18.79
CA PRO A 525 -9.23 -8.29 20.00
C PRO A 525 -10.55 -8.01 20.75
N ASN A 526 -11.24 -6.91 20.48
CA ASN A 526 -12.48 -6.50 21.14
C ASN A 526 -13.57 -6.05 20.14
N PRO A 527 -14.14 -6.97 19.35
CA PRO A 527 -15.14 -6.62 18.32
C PRO A 527 -16.47 -6.03 18.86
N ASN A 528 -16.63 -5.89 20.18
CA ASN A 528 -17.86 -5.39 20.80
C ASN A 528 -17.96 -3.86 20.78
N ASP A 529 -16.88 -3.12 20.54
CA ASP A 529 -16.89 -1.66 20.41
C ASP A 529 -16.78 -1.17 18.95
N ASP A 530 -16.73 -2.10 17.99
CA ASP A 530 -16.78 -1.82 16.53
C ASP A 530 -18.09 -1.21 16.05
N THR A 531 -19.12 -1.14 16.90
CA THR A 531 -20.45 -0.61 16.56
C THR A 531 -20.97 0.34 17.63
N ALA A 532 -21.40 1.54 17.21
CA ALA A 532 -22.09 2.50 18.06
C ALA A 532 -23.46 2.84 17.49
N THR A 533 -24.47 2.97 18.35
CA THR A 533 -25.82 3.38 17.98
C THR A 533 -26.30 4.51 18.87
N VAL A 534 -26.96 5.50 18.28
CA VAL A 534 -27.61 6.60 19.01
C VAL A 534 -29.05 6.76 18.53
N THR A 535 -29.97 6.96 19.46
CA THR A 535 -31.37 7.27 19.18
C THR A 535 -31.64 8.75 19.45
N THR A 536 -32.49 9.35 18.64
CA THR A 536 -32.93 10.73 18.82
C THR A 536 -34.41 10.83 18.49
N THR A 537 -35.18 11.52 19.34
CA THR A 537 -36.62 11.74 19.10
C THR A 537 -36.81 12.99 18.25
N ILE A 538 -37.45 12.83 17.10
CA ILE A 538 -37.87 13.94 16.26
C ILE A 538 -39.30 14.32 16.63
N ILE A 539 -39.50 15.58 16.99
CA ILE A 539 -40.79 16.11 17.44
C ILE A 539 -41.31 17.18 16.48
N ALA A 540 -42.64 17.37 16.47
CA ALA A 540 -43.27 18.48 15.76
C ALA A 540 -42.78 19.82 16.32
N ASN A 541 -42.61 20.81 15.46
CA ASN A 541 -42.38 22.18 15.90
C ASN A 541 -43.71 22.75 16.44
N PRO A 542 -43.78 23.30 17.67
CA PRO A 542 -45.03 23.79 18.24
C PRO A 542 -45.57 25.07 17.61
N TYR A 543 -44.87 25.67 16.63
CA TYR A 543 -45.27 26.90 15.97
C TYR A 543 -45.68 26.62 14.52
N PRO A 544 -46.84 27.12 14.06
CA PRO A 544 -47.28 26.93 12.68
C PRO A 544 -46.36 27.65 11.67
N PRO A 545 -46.29 27.16 10.42
CA PRO A 545 -45.39 27.73 9.43
C PRO A 545 -45.84 29.13 9.04
N THR A 546 -44.91 30.08 9.09
CA THR A 546 -45.18 31.50 8.81
C THR A 546 -44.17 32.01 7.78
N VAL A 547 -44.66 32.80 6.83
CA VAL A 547 -43.79 33.50 5.88
C VAL A 547 -42.97 34.55 6.64
N THR A 548 -41.66 34.39 6.62
CA THR A 548 -40.71 35.27 7.32
C THR A 548 -40.11 36.32 6.41
N ASP A 549 -40.02 36.03 5.10
CA ASP A 549 -39.52 36.97 4.10
C ASP A 549 -40.17 36.72 2.74
N GLN A 550 -40.21 37.78 1.94
CA GLN A 550 -40.77 37.82 0.60
C GLN A 550 -39.90 38.67 -0.30
N SER A 551 -39.48 38.10 -1.43
CA SER A 551 -38.64 38.81 -2.39
C SER A 551 -39.07 38.55 -3.82
N LEU A 552 -38.90 39.56 -4.66
CA LEU A 552 -39.14 39.49 -6.09
C LEU A 552 -37.80 39.27 -6.80
N VAL A 553 -37.75 38.26 -7.67
CA VAL A 553 -36.68 38.13 -8.66
C VAL A 553 -37.05 38.99 -9.85
N VAL A 554 -36.24 39.99 -10.15
CA VAL A 554 -36.55 41.00 -11.16
C VAL A 554 -35.44 41.16 -12.18
N THR A 555 -35.85 41.48 -13.40
CA THR A 555 -34.97 41.98 -14.46
C THR A 555 -35.24 43.48 -14.68
N GLN A 556 -34.56 44.07 -15.68
CA GLN A 556 -34.80 45.46 -16.07
C GLN A 556 -36.26 45.71 -16.48
N ASN A 557 -36.91 44.73 -17.11
CA ASN A 557 -38.19 44.93 -17.80
C ASN A 557 -39.35 44.07 -17.25
N ALA A 558 -39.10 43.17 -16.29
CA ALA A 558 -40.12 42.25 -15.78
C ALA A 558 -39.78 41.68 -14.41
N ILE A 559 -40.79 41.14 -13.72
CA ILE A 559 -40.62 40.24 -12.58
C ILE A 559 -40.59 38.81 -13.11
N THR A 560 -39.55 38.05 -12.77
CA THR A 560 -39.31 36.69 -13.30
C THR A 560 -39.47 35.60 -12.25
N GLY A 561 -39.61 35.93 -10.97
CA GLY A 561 -39.80 34.94 -9.91
C GLY A 561 -40.22 35.55 -8.59
N LEU A 562 -40.77 34.71 -7.73
CA LEU A 562 -41.22 35.02 -6.38
C LEU A 562 -40.51 34.08 -5.41
N VAL A 563 -39.88 34.62 -4.38
CA VAL A 563 -39.16 33.83 -3.37
C VAL A 563 -39.79 34.09 -2.01
N LEU A 564 -40.14 33.01 -1.32
CA LEU A 564 -40.69 33.06 0.03
C LEU A 564 -39.83 32.22 0.98
N SER A 565 -39.57 32.75 2.16
CA SER A 565 -38.87 32.04 3.24
C SER A 565 -39.82 31.77 4.39
N PHE A 566 -39.68 30.60 5.02
CA PHE A 566 -40.52 30.17 6.14
C PHE A 566 -39.69 30.03 7.43
N ASN A 567 -40.33 30.22 8.59
CA ASN A 567 -39.70 30.05 9.90
C ASN A 567 -39.32 28.58 10.21
N GLN A 568 -39.83 27.64 9.41
CA GLN A 568 -39.58 26.22 9.51
C GLN A 568 -39.85 25.53 8.18
N PRO A 569 -39.37 24.28 8.00
CA PRO A 569 -39.69 23.52 6.80
C PRO A 569 -41.18 23.17 6.68
N LEU A 570 -41.71 23.35 5.48
CA LEU A 570 -43.01 22.87 5.04
C LEU A 570 -42.97 21.38 4.69
N ASP A 571 -44.14 20.73 4.68
CA ASP A 571 -44.33 19.42 4.04
C ASP A 571 -43.98 19.55 2.54
N PRO A 572 -42.94 18.85 2.05
CA PRO A 572 -42.53 18.94 0.65
C PRO A 572 -43.66 18.58 -0.32
N SER A 573 -44.55 17.64 0.04
CA SER A 573 -45.64 17.19 -0.82
C SER A 573 -46.69 18.28 -1.04
N GLN A 574 -46.97 19.09 -0.01
CA GLN A 574 -47.88 20.23 -0.12
C GLN A 574 -47.20 21.45 -0.73
N ALA A 575 -45.92 21.67 -0.42
CA ALA A 575 -45.14 22.81 -0.89
C ALA A 575 -44.90 22.79 -2.40
N VAL A 576 -44.69 21.62 -3.01
CA VAL A 576 -44.48 21.50 -4.47
C VAL A 576 -45.78 21.37 -5.26
N ASN A 577 -46.94 21.27 -4.59
CA ASN A 577 -48.23 21.10 -5.25
C ASN A 577 -48.72 22.43 -5.86
N PRO A 578 -48.83 22.55 -7.20
CA PRO A 578 -49.21 23.82 -7.84
C PRO A 578 -50.61 24.32 -7.46
N ILE A 579 -51.52 23.43 -7.05
CA ILE A 579 -52.91 23.76 -6.67
C ILE A 579 -52.95 24.74 -5.48
N ASN A 580 -51.90 24.74 -4.66
CA ASN A 580 -51.81 25.58 -3.48
C ASN A 580 -51.44 27.03 -3.75
N TYR A 581 -51.15 27.39 -5.00
CA TYR A 581 -50.68 28.72 -5.38
C TYR A 581 -51.55 29.29 -6.48
N SER A 582 -52.10 30.49 -6.24
CA SER A 582 -52.83 31.26 -7.24
C SER A 582 -52.18 32.61 -7.41
N LEU A 583 -51.76 32.94 -8.63
CA LEU A 583 -51.26 34.27 -8.98
C LEU A 583 -52.28 34.96 -9.87
N THR A 584 -52.68 36.18 -9.50
CA THR A 584 -53.66 36.98 -10.25
C THR A 584 -53.12 38.39 -10.50
N THR A 585 -53.62 39.07 -11.53
CA THR A 585 -53.20 40.41 -11.95
C THR A 585 -54.40 41.34 -12.11
N GLY A 586 -54.16 42.64 -11.94
CA GLY A 586 -55.13 43.71 -12.11
C GLY A 586 -54.50 45.06 -12.49
N ASP A 587 -55.32 45.98 -12.97
CA ASP A 587 -54.91 47.33 -13.37
C ASP A 587 -54.84 48.33 -12.21
N GLN A 588 -55.47 48.01 -11.07
CA GLN A 588 -55.50 48.79 -9.83
C GLN A 588 -55.49 47.85 -8.60
N PRO A 589 -55.00 48.29 -7.43
CA PRO A 589 -55.11 47.54 -6.19
C PRO A 589 -56.58 47.19 -5.86
N GLY A 590 -56.87 45.92 -5.58
CA GLY A 590 -58.20 45.45 -5.16
C GLY A 590 -59.09 44.87 -6.27
N LEU A 591 -58.65 44.87 -7.54
CA LEU A 591 -59.43 44.33 -8.67
C LEU A 591 -58.57 43.34 -9.49
N PHE A 592 -58.52 42.08 -9.04
CA PHE A 592 -57.71 41.01 -9.63
C PHE A 592 -58.58 40.09 -10.49
N ASN A 593 -58.68 40.39 -11.79
CA ASN A 593 -59.64 39.78 -12.71
C ASN A 593 -59.02 38.79 -13.71
N ALA A 594 -57.69 38.64 -13.74
CA ALA A 594 -57.00 37.71 -14.62
C ALA A 594 -56.00 36.83 -13.85
N THR A 595 -56.01 35.52 -14.11
CA THR A 595 -55.07 34.56 -13.55
C THR A 595 -53.77 34.52 -14.35
N VAL A 596 -52.65 34.41 -13.65
CA VAL A 596 -51.31 34.26 -14.23
C VAL A 596 -50.82 32.83 -14.02
N PRO A 597 -50.48 32.08 -15.07
CA PRO A 597 -49.98 30.72 -14.94
C PRO A 597 -48.60 30.69 -14.27
N LEU A 598 -48.40 29.73 -13.37
CA LEU A 598 -47.13 29.43 -12.71
C LEU A 598 -46.56 28.11 -13.25
N ASN A 599 -45.24 28.04 -13.37
CA ASN A 599 -44.53 26.77 -13.49
C ASN A 599 -44.60 25.99 -12.16
N PRO A 600 -44.34 24.66 -12.15
CA PRO A 600 -44.30 23.87 -10.93
C PRO A 600 -43.42 24.53 -9.85
N PRO A 601 -43.91 24.68 -8.61
CA PRO A 601 -43.14 25.24 -7.51
C PRO A 601 -41.87 24.43 -7.23
N VAL A 602 -40.79 25.12 -6.86
CA VAL A 602 -39.54 24.50 -6.41
C VAL A 602 -39.36 24.83 -4.93
N TYR A 603 -39.20 23.80 -4.10
CA TYR A 603 -39.04 23.94 -2.66
C TYR A 603 -37.77 23.24 -2.18
N ASP A 604 -36.95 23.95 -1.40
CA ASP A 604 -35.79 23.39 -0.72
C ASP A 604 -36.08 23.23 0.78
N PRO A 605 -36.24 21.99 1.29
CA PRO A 605 -36.55 21.73 2.69
C PRO A 605 -35.39 22.05 3.64
N VAL A 606 -34.14 22.11 3.15
CA VAL A 606 -32.97 22.41 3.99
C VAL A 606 -32.90 23.90 4.31
N SER A 607 -33.24 24.76 3.35
CA SER A 607 -33.25 26.22 3.50
C SER A 607 -34.63 26.80 3.83
N SER A 608 -35.71 26.00 3.77
CA SER A 608 -37.10 26.46 3.95
C SER A 608 -37.49 27.57 2.96
N ILE A 609 -36.98 27.48 1.72
CA ILE A 609 -37.21 28.45 0.65
C ILE A 609 -38.11 27.85 -0.42
N LEU A 610 -39.17 28.58 -0.74
CA LEU A 610 -40.07 28.29 -1.86
C LEU A 610 -39.83 29.30 -2.97
N THR A 611 -39.65 28.79 -4.20
CA THR A 611 -39.54 29.60 -5.41
C THR A 611 -40.72 29.32 -6.33
N LEU A 612 -41.48 30.36 -6.67
CA LEU A 612 -42.55 30.31 -7.65
C LEU A 612 -42.12 31.09 -8.90
N THR A 613 -42.21 30.44 -10.06
CA THR A 613 -41.80 31.04 -11.34
C THR A 613 -43.02 31.20 -12.23
N PRO A 614 -43.41 32.43 -12.59
CA PRO A 614 -44.42 32.67 -13.61
C PRO A 614 -44.06 32.01 -14.94
N ALA A 615 -45.03 31.42 -15.63
CA ALA A 615 -44.80 30.79 -16.94
C ALA A 615 -44.37 31.80 -18.02
N GLN A 616 -44.66 33.09 -17.81
CA GLN A 616 -44.18 34.21 -18.59
C GLN A 616 -43.78 35.36 -17.64
N PRO A 617 -42.72 36.14 -17.96
CA PRO A 617 -42.31 37.27 -17.13
C PRO A 617 -43.44 38.29 -16.90
N LEU A 618 -43.62 38.73 -15.66
CA LEU A 618 -44.69 39.64 -15.27
C LEU A 618 -44.34 41.08 -15.65
N GLN A 619 -45.32 41.81 -16.17
CA GLN A 619 -45.16 43.18 -16.65
C GLN A 619 -44.98 44.17 -15.49
N LEU A 620 -44.08 45.14 -15.69
CA LEU A 620 -43.96 46.29 -14.80
C LEU A 620 -45.17 47.22 -14.99
N GLY A 621 -45.62 47.87 -13.91
CA GLY A 621 -46.74 48.80 -13.86
C GLY A 621 -48.09 48.17 -13.52
N LYS A 622 -48.18 46.82 -13.47
CA LYS A 622 -49.37 46.08 -13.04
C LYS A 622 -49.30 45.71 -11.56
N VAL A 623 -50.46 45.44 -10.95
CA VAL A 623 -50.56 44.93 -9.59
C VAL A 623 -50.89 43.44 -9.64
N TYR A 624 -50.13 42.64 -8.90
CA TYR A 624 -50.28 41.20 -8.78
C TYR A 624 -50.66 40.80 -7.37
N GLN A 625 -51.38 39.69 -7.23
CA GLN A 625 -51.68 39.06 -5.95
C GLN A 625 -51.34 37.57 -6.02
N LEU A 626 -50.38 37.14 -5.20
CA LEU A 626 -50.15 35.75 -4.87
C LEU A 626 -51.03 35.36 -3.68
N THR A 627 -51.82 34.30 -3.83
CA THR A 627 -52.55 33.64 -2.76
C THR A 627 -51.96 32.26 -2.55
N ILE A 628 -51.57 31.96 -1.31
CA ILE A 628 -51.14 30.63 -0.87
C ILE A 628 -52.26 30.02 -0.04
N ASN A 629 -52.67 28.81 -0.44
CA ASN A 629 -53.72 28.07 0.24
C ASN A 629 -53.24 27.63 1.63
N GLY A 630 -53.75 28.26 2.68
CA GLY A 630 -53.56 27.87 4.08
C GLY A 630 -54.79 27.17 4.67
N GLN A 631 -55.65 26.58 3.84
CA GLN A 631 -56.94 26.02 4.24
C GLN A 631 -57.18 24.59 3.73
N GLY A 632 -57.92 23.82 4.52
CA GLY A 632 -58.36 22.47 4.18
C GLY A 632 -57.23 21.44 4.13
N SER A 633 -57.56 20.19 3.82
CA SER A 633 -56.61 19.07 3.79
C SER A 633 -55.57 19.14 2.67
N ALA A 634 -55.73 20.08 1.73
CA ALA A 634 -54.79 20.32 0.65
C ALA A 634 -53.89 21.54 0.90
N GLY A 635 -54.15 22.33 1.95
CA GLY A 635 -53.40 23.56 2.23
C GLY A 635 -51.93 23.30 2.52
N VAL A 636 -51.10 24.31 2.26
CA VAL A 636 -49.68 24.27 2.62
C VAL A 636 -49.58 24.15 4.13
N SER A 637 -48.90 23.09 4.58
CA SER A 637 -48.67 22.79 5.99
C SER A 637 -47.20 22.47 6.24
N ASP A 638 -46.84 22.35 7.51
CA ASP A 638 -45.63 21.63 7.89
C ASP A 638 -45.88 20.11 7.94
N LEU A 639 -44.85 19.37 8.34
CA LEU A 639 -44.89 17.91 8.50
C LEU A 639 -45.79 17.42 9.64
N ALA A 640 -46.17 18.30 10.57
CA ALA A 640 -47.13 17.98 11.63
C ALA A 640 -48.59 18.18 11.16
N GLY A 641 -48.78 18.74 9.96
CA GLY A 641 -50.08 19.08 9.41
C GLY A 641 -50.59 20.45 9.87
N ASP A 642 -49.75 21.25 10.54
CA ASP A 642 -50.11 22.61 10.93
C ASP A 642 -50.04 23.51 9.70
N LEU A 643 -51.18 24.08 9.34
CA LEU A 643 -51.35 24.93 8.16
C LEU A 643 -50.56 26.24 8.29
N ILE A 644 -50.13 26.78 7.15
CA ILE A 644 -49.47 28.09 7.12
C ILE A 644 -50.36 29.16 7.74
N VAL A 645 -49.74 30.09 8.48
CA VAL A 645 -50.45 31.21 9.07
C VAL A 645 -50.83 32.22 7.99
N GLY A 646 -52.13 32.35 7.73
CA GLY A 646 -52.68 33.38 6.86
C GLY A 646 -52.51 34.81 7.40
N ASN A 647 -52.58 35.80 6.50
CA ASN A 647 -52.45 37.22 6.86
C ASN A 647 -53.72 38.06 6.54
N THR A 648 -54.85 37.39 6.27
CA THR A 648 -56.11 38.01 5.83
C THR A 648 -57.10 38.32 6.96
N GLY A 649 -56.70 38.14 8.23
CA GLY A 649 -57.57 38.39 9.39
C GLY A 649 -58.62 37.29 9.65
N LEU A 650 -58.66 36.23 8.84
CA LEU A 650 -59.55 35.07 8.98
C LEU A 650 -59.05 34.04 10.03
N GLY A 651 -58.13 34.44 10.90
CA GLY A 651 -57.47 33.56 11.88
C GLY A 651 -56.31 32.74 11.31
N PRO A 652 -55.71 31.84 12.13
CA PRO A 652 -54.54 31.04 11.76
C PRO A 652 -54.73 30.14 10.54
N GLN A 653 -55.99 29.86 10.17
CA GLN A 653 -56.36 29.05 9.00
C GLN A 653 -56.90 29.91 7.85
N GLY A 654 -56.44 31.14 7.66
CA GLY A 654 -56.75 31.94 6.47
C GLY A 654 -55.74 31.71 5.34
N PRO A 655 -56.06 32.06 4.07
CA PRO A 655 -55.03 32.10 3.04
C PRO A 655 -53.99 33.17 3.35
N TYR A 656 -52.76 32.91 2.91
CA TYR A 656 -51.71 33.92 2.91
C TYR A 656 -51.74 34.68 1.59
N VAL A 657 -51.86 36.00 1.65
CA VAL A 657 -52.02 36.87 0.48
C VAL A 657 -50.88 37.87 0.41
N TRP A 658 -50.21 37.89 -0.73
CA TRP A 658 -49.15 38.85 -1.03
C TRP A 658 -49.50 39.66 -2.27
N GLN A 659 -49.83 40.94 -2.08
CA GLN A 659 -50.00 41.87 -3.18
C GLN A 659 -48.70 42.61 -3.45
N PHE A 660 -48.29 42.67 -4.71
CA PHE A 660 -47.06 43.36 -5.13
C PHE A 660 -47.25 44.03 -6.48
N SER A 661 -46.53 45.12 -6.69
CA SER A 661 -46.45 45.81 -7.97
C SER A 661 -45.06 46.44 -8.12
N ARG A 662 -44.64 46.73 -9.34
CA ARG A 662 -43.39 47.45 -9.59
C ARG A 662 -43.60 48.43 -10.73
N GLY A 663 -43.43 49.73 -10.49
CA GLY A 663 -43.64 50.77 -11.51
C GLY A 663 -42.70 50.64 -12.72
N ALA A 664 -43.12 51.13 -13.88
CA ALA A 664 -42.26 51.26 -15.05
C ALA A 664 -41.17 52.31 -14.77
N VAL A 665 -39.90 51.98 -15.05
CA VAL A 665 -38.75 52.86 -14.80
C VAL A 665 -38.31 53.46 -16.15
N PRO A 666 -38.43 54.80 -16.38
CA PRO A 666 -37.98 55.41 -17.62
C PRO A 666 -36.46 55.69 -17.60
N GLN A 667 -35.68 54.95 -18.41
CA GLN A 667 -34.23 55.09 -18.71
C GLN A 667 -33.28 55.11 -17.49
N PRO A 668 -31.96 54.81 -17.65
CA PRO A 668 -31.24 53.95 -16.72
C PRO A 668 -31.18 54.60 -15.34
N ALA A 669 -31.99 54.08 -14.44
CA ALA A 669 -32.08 54.62 -13.11
C ALA A 669 -30.91 54.07 -12.28
N LEU A 670 -30.25 54.95 -11.53
CA LEU A 670 -29.23 54.56 -10.57
C LEU A 670 -29.81 53.50 -9.64
N ALA A 671 -29.13 52.38 -9.46
CA ALA A 671 -29.59 51.23 -8.70
C ALA A 671 -28.43 50.52 -8.00
N VAL A 672 -28.73 49.84 -6.89
CA VAL A 672 -27.80 48.91 -6.26
C VAL A 672 -27.70 47.65 -7.13
N ALA A 673 -26.54 47.44 -7.75
CA ALA A 673 -26.23 46.33 -8.62
C ALA A 673 -25.82 45.05 -7.85
N ALA A 674 -25.20 45.18 -6.67
CA ALA A 674 -24.85 44.04 -5.82
C ALA A 674 -24.77 44.43 -4.34
N GLN A 675 -24.99 43.45 -3.47
CA GLN A 675 -24.86 43.60 -2.01
C GLN A 675 -23.96 42.49 -1.46
N ASN A 676 -22.98 42.84 -0.63
CA ASN A 676 -22.07 41.90 0.00
C ASN A 676 -21.88 42.21 1.48
N LEU A 677 -21.75 41.16 2.30
CA LEU A 677 -21.40 41.29 3.72
C LEU A 677 -19.93 40.98 3.91
N VAL A 678 -19.22 41.87 4.61
CA VAL A 678 -17.88 41.59 5.13
C VAL A 678 -18.03 40.97 6.50
N VAL A 679 -17.50 39.77 6.64
CA VAL A 679 -17.82 38.89 7.76
C VAL A 679 -16.57 38.33 8.40
N THR A 680 -16.63 38.19 9.71
CA THR A 680 -15.68 37.40 10.50
C THR A 680 -16.36 36.14 11.01
N ARG A 681 -15.60 35.31 11.75
CA ARG A 681 -16.10 34.06 12.35
C ARG A 681 -17.38 34.24 13.18
N ASN A 682 -17.52 35.36 13.89
CA ASN A 682 -18.57 35.54 14.91
C ASN A 682 -19.48 36.76 14.68
N ALA A 683 -19.23 37.57 13.65
CA ALA A 683 -19.96 38.81 13.44
C ALA A 683 -19.84 39.32 11.99
N ILE A 684 -20.80 40.16 11.58
CA ILE A 684 -20.69 40.96 10.36
C ILE A 684 -19.94 42.25 10.72
N THR A 685 -18.82 42.51 10.05
CA THR A 685 -17.93 43.65 10.33
C THR A 685 -18.05 44.78 9.32
N GLY A 686 -18.69 44.53 8.17
CA GLY A 686 -18.93 45.56 7.17
C GLY A 686 -20.00 45.15 6.16
N ILE A 687 -20.49 46.13 5.42
CA ILE A 687 -21.48 45.97 4.35
C ILE A 687 -20.93 46.69 3.13
N VAL A 688 -20.95 46.04 1.97
CA VAL A 688 -20.49 46.61 0.69
C VAL A 688 -21.66 46.63 -0.27
N LEU A 689 -21.99 47.82 -0.78
CA LEU A 689 -22.97 48.02 -1.82
C LEU A 689 -22.27 48.40 -3.12
N THR A 690 -22.60 47.73 -4.22
CA THR A 690 -22.11 48.08 -5.56
C THR A 690 -23.24 48.75 -6.35
N PHE A 691 -22.97 49.84 -7.04
CA PHE A 691 -23.95 50.59 -7.84
C PHE A 691 -23.71 50.39 -9.34
N ASN A 692 -24.79 50.46 -10.13
CA ASN A 692 -24.70 50.32 -11.59
C ASN A 692 -24.02 51.53 -12.25
N GLU A 693 -24.14 52.72 -11.67
CA GLU A 693 -23.49 53.96 -12.13
C GLU A 693 -22.57 54.56 -11.04
N PRO A 694 -21.56 55.36 -11.42
CA PRO A 694 -20.74 56.11 -10.47
C PRO A 694 -21.58 57.14 -9.69
N LEU A 695 -21.37 57.20 -8.37
CA LEU A 695 -22.07 58.10 -7.45
C LEU A 695 -21.35 59.46 -7.34
N ASP A 696 -22.11 60.49 -6.95
CA ASP A 696 -21.54 61.71 -6.39
C ASP A 696 -20.88 61.39 -5.04
N PRO A 697 -19.54 61.56 -4.89
CA PRO A 697 -18.82 61.25 -3.65
C PRO A 697 -19.37 61.99 -2.42
N SER A 698 -19.84 63.24 -2.59
CA SER A 698 -20.35 64.05 -1.49
C SER A 698 -21.62 63.48 -0.86
N GLN A 699 -22.45 62.78 -1.65
CA GLN A 699 -23.66 62.12 -1.17
C GLN A 699 -23.39 60.66 -0.80
N ALA A 700 -22.47 59.98 -1.50
CA ALA A 700 -22.08 58.59 -1.21
C ALA A 700 -21.33 58.43 0.12
N GLU A 701 -20.55 59.43 0.53
CA GLU A 701 -19.81 59.42 1.81
C GLU A 701 -20.59 60.09 2.95
N ASN A 702 -21.79 60.60 2.69
CA ASN A 702 -22.61 61.25 3.70
C ASN A 702 -23.34 60.22 4.57
N PRO A 703 -23.03 60.11 5.88
CA PRO A 703 -23.63 59.11 6.76
C PRO A 703 -25.15 59.25 6.91
N ILE A 704 -25.73 60.43 6.62
CA ILE A 704 -27.19 60.63 6.72
C ILE A 704 -27.97 59.76 5.73
N ASN A 705 -27.31 59.30 4.66
CA ASN A 705 -27.93 58.51 3.61
C ASN A 705 -28.00 57.02 3.90
N TYR A 706 -27.44 56.57 5.03
CA TYR A 706 -27.36 55.16 5.38
C TYR A 706 -27.86 54.95 6.80
N ALA A 707 -29.01 54.31 6.93
CA ALA A 707 -29.57 53.94 8.22
C ALA A 707 -29.55 52.41 8.38
N LEU A 708 -28.90 51.92 9.44
CA LEU A 708 -28.90 50.52 9.79
C LEU A 708 -29.69 50.32 11.08
N ALA A 709 -30.58 49.33 11.12
CA ALA A 709 -31.36 48.98 12.29
C ALA A 709 -31.42 47.45 12.50
N VAL A 710 -31.56 47.02 13.75
CA VAL A 710 -31.75 45.60 14.11
C VAL A 710 -33.20 45.36 14.54
N ALA A 711 -33.75 44.22 14.15
CA ALA A 711 -35.09 43.81 14.55
C ALA A 711 -35.15 43.50 16.06
N GLY A 712 -36.16 44.07 16.74
CA GLY A 712 -36.53 43.68 18.10
C GLY A 712 -37.29 42.35 18.14
N PRO A 713 -37.67 41.86 19.33
CA PRO A 713 -38.40 40.59 19.50
C PRO A 713 -39.72 40.51 18.71
N ASN A 714 -40.33 41.65 18.39
CA ASN A 714 -41.60 41.74 17.65
C ASN A 714 -41.39 41.94 16.14
N GLY A 715 -40.16 41.76 15.62
CA GLY A 715 -39.81 41.93 14.20
C GLY A 715 -39.65 43.38 13.74
N THR A 716 -39.85 44.38 14.61
CA THR A 716 -39.76 45.80 14.26
C THR A 716 -38.31 46.35 14.33
N PHE A 717 -37.90 47.10 13.31
CA PHE A 717 -36.56 47.70 13.18
C PHE A 717 -36.45 49.05 13.91
N SER A 718 -36.72 49.06 15.21
CA SER A 718 -36.71 50.27 16.05
C SER A 718 -35.35 50.58 16.68
N HIS A 719 -34.42 49.63 16.70
CA HIS A 719 -33.11 49.77 17.34
C HIS A 719 -32.04 50.14 16.30
N LYS A 720 -31.64 51.41 16.30
CA LYS A 720 -30.63 51.94 15.37
C LYS A 720 -29.23 51.40 15.70
N VAL A 721 -28.49 51.03 14.65
CA VAL A 721 -27.07 50.66 14.70
C VAL A 721 -26.25 51.82 14.15
N THR A 722 -25.32 52.33 14.95
CA THR A 722 -24.43 53.41 14.52
C THR A 722 -23.40 52.91 13.51
N LEU A 723 -23.27 53.61 12.38
CA LEU A 723 -22.24 53.39 11.37
C LEU A 723 -21.09 54.39 11.56
N LYS A 724 -19.87 53.98 11.19
CA LYS A 724 -18.78 54.93 10.88
C LYS A 724 -19.10 55.65 9.57
N SER A 725 -18.36 56.72 9.27
CA SER A 725 -18.47 57.41 7.99
C SER A 725 -18.33 56.41 6.82
N PRO A 726 -19.27 56.39 5.87
CA PRO A 726 -19.19 55.57 4.67
C PRO A 726 -17.91 55.88 3.87
N GLY A 727 -17.30 54.85 3.29
CA GLY A 727 -16.21 55.04 2.32
C GLY A 727 -16.70 54.72 0.91
N TYR A 728 -16.45 55.60 -0.05
CA TYR A 728 -16.81 55.39 -1.45
C TYR A 728 -15.58 55.17 -2.33
N ASP A 729 -15.60 54.10 -3.13
CA ASP A 729 -14.60 53.85 -4.19
C ASP A 729 -15.25 54.05 -5.57
N PRO A 730 -14.91 55.14 -6.29
CA PRO A 730 -15.43 55.42 -7.63
C PRO A 730 -15.04 54.37 -8.68
N GLY A 731 -13.87 53.73 -8.53
CA GLY A 731 -13.34 52.78 -9.51
C GLY A 731 -14.12 51.46 -9.52
N SER A 732 -14.49 50.98 -8.34
CA SER A 732 -15.33 49.79 -8.17
C SER A 732 -16.83 50.11 -8.03
N ARG A 733 -17.20 51.39 -7.97
CA ARG A 733 -18.57 51.88 -7.73
C ARG A 733 -19.15 51.31 -6.43
N THR A 734 -18.30 51.17 -5.41
CA THR A 734 -18.69 50.55 -4.14
C THR A 734 -18.76 51.53 -2.99
N VAL A 735 -19.79 51.39 -2.16
CA VAL A 735 -19.88 52.05 -0.85
C VAL A 735 -19.69 51.00 0.23
N THR A 736 -18.70 51.24 1.11
CA THR A 736 -18.43 50.40 2.28
C THR A 736 -18.97 51.06 3.54
N LEU A 737 -19.85 50.36 4.24
CA LEU A 737 -20.45 50.77 5.52
C LEU A 737 -19.90 49.91 6.64
N ILE A 738 -19.36 50.55 7.67
CA ILE A 738 -18.73 49.86 8.81
C ILE A 738 -19.51 50.19 10.09
N PRO A 739 -20.20 49.23 10.71
CA PRO A 739 -20.81 49.41 12.03
C PRO A 739 -19.77 49.79 13.10
N THR A 740 -20.13 50.68 14.03
CA THR A 740 -19.23 51.02 15.17
C THR A 740 -19.06 49.84 16.15
N ARG A 741 -20.01 48.91 16.14
CA ARG A 741 -19.93 47.60 16.81
C ARG A 741 -20.32 46.52 15.82
N ALA A 742 -19.55 45.43 15.78
CA ALA A 742 -19.80 44.31 14.87
C ALA A 742 -21.22 43.74 15.10
N LEU A 743 -21.90 43.40 14.01
CA LEU A 743 -23.28 42.93 14.05
C LEU A 743 -23.32 41.44 14.42
N GLN A 744 -24.25 41.06 15.29
CA GLN A 744 -24.39 39.70 15.79
C GLN A 744 -24.94 38.77 14.71
N LEU A 745 -24.34 37.59 14.56
CA LEU A 745 -24.90 36.53 13.73
C LEU A 745 -26.25 36.07 14.32
N GLY A 746 -27.16 35.61 13.47
CA GLY A 746 -28.51 35.17 13.85
C GLY A 746 -29.51 36.29 14.18
N LYS A 747 -29.12 37.56 14.07
CA LYS A 747 -30.04 38.70 14.16
C LYS A 747 -30.40 39.21 12.76
N LEU A 748 -31.64 39.68 12.62
CA LEU A 748 -32.15 40.30 11.39
C LEU A 748 -31.86 41.81 11.43
N TYR A 749 -31.20 42.31 10.39
CA TYR A 749 -30.86 43.72 10.22
C TYR A 749 -31.55 44.27 8.98
N GLN A 750 -31.87 45.57 9.00
CA GLN A 750 -32.34 46.33 7.84
C GLN A 750 -31.40 47.49 7.58
N LEU A 751 -30.80 47.52 6.39
CA LEU A 751 -30.13 48.68 5.84
C LEU A 751 -31.13 49.47 4.98
N THR A 752 -31.17 50.78 5.18
CA THR A 752 -31.95 51.72 4.39
C THR A 752 -31.00 52.75 3.78
N VAL A 753 -31.01 52.85 2.45
CA VAL A 753 -30.26 53.84 1.67
C VAL A 753 -31.23 54.90 1.18
N ASN A 754 -30.92 56.16 1.47
CA ASN A 754 -31.77 57.28 1.10
C ASN A 754 -31.68 57.55 -0.40
N GLY A 755 -32.79 57.31 -1.12
CA GLY A 755 -32.97 57.66 -2.54
C GLY A 755 -33.84 58.90 -2.77
N GLN A 756 -34.15 59.68 -1.72
CA GLN A 756 -35.07 60.83 -1.83
C GLN A 756 -34.45 62.16 -1.34
N GLY A 757 -34.98 63.27 -1.87
CA GLY A 757 -34.68 64.63 -1.42
C GLY A 757 -33.28 65.13 -1.81
N SER A 758 -32.96 66.38 -1.44
CA SER A 758 -31.69 67.04 -1.77
C SER A 758 -30.46 66.43 -1.09
N ALA A 759 -30.67 65.49 -0.17
CA ALA A 759 -29.62 64.74 0.49
C ALA A 759 -29.47 63.31 -0.06
N GLY A 760 -30.36 62.81 -0.93
CA GLY A 760 -30.34 61.42 -1.39
C GLY A 760 -29.10 61.03 -2.19
N VAL A 761 -28.81 59.73 -2.25
CA VAL A 761 -27.72 59.19 -3.08
C VAL A 761 -28.06 59.41 -4.55
N VAL A 762 -27.16 60.11 -5.27
CA VAL A 762 -27.27 60.41 -6.70
C VAL A 762 -26.06 59.91 -7.48
N ASP A 763 -26.24 59.71 -8.78
CA ASP A 763 -25.13 59.50 -9.70
C ASP A 763 -24.43 60.82 -10.04
N GLN A 764 -23.33 60.77 -10.79
CA GLN A 764 -22.58 61.96 -11.22
C GLN A 764 -23.40 62.93 -12.11
N SER A 765 -24.53 62.47 -12.66
CA SER A 765 -25.45 63.30 -13.47
C SER A 765 -26.60 63.87 -12.63
N GLY A 766 -26.65 63.58 -11.32
CA GLY A 766 -27.70 64.03 -10.40
C GLY A 766 -28.95 63.14 -10.37
N ASN A 767 -28.93 61.96 -10.99
CA ASN A 767 -30.06 61.03 -10.95
C ASN A 767 -30.10 60.29 -9.60
N LEU A 768 -31.25 60.29 -8.94
CA LEU A 768 -31.46 59.66 -7.63
C LEU A 768 -31.46 58.13 -7.71
N LEU A 769 -31.00 57.49 -6.63
CA LEU A 769 -31.08 56.06 -6.42
C LEU A 769 -32.54 55.58 -6.46
N THR A 770 -32.76 54.52 -7.23
CA THR A 770 -34.07 53.89 -7.35
C THR A 770 -34.40 53.07 -6.12
N GLY A 771 -35.49 53.43 -5.43
CA GLY A 771 -36.01 52.68 -4.30
C GLY A 771 -36.52 51.29 -4.67
N ASN A 772 -36.53 50.37 -3.71
CA ASN A 772 -37.15 49.04 -3.84
C ASN A 772 -38.33 48.84 -2.87
N THR A 773 -38.81 49.92 -2.27
CA THR A 773 -39.95 49.92 -1.33
C THR A 773 -41.24 50.33 -2.03
N SER A 774 -42.38 50.18 -1.34
CA SER A 774 -43.69 50.63 -1.81
C SER A 774 -43.80 52.14 -2.05
N ALA A 775 -42.80 52.93 -1.66
CA ALA A 775 -42.71 54.37 -1.91
C ALA A 775 -42.36 54.73 -3.38
N GLY A 776 -42.12 53.74 -4.24
CA GLY A 776 -41.90 53.93 -5.68
C GLY A 776 -40.44 54.19 -6.07
N ALA A 777 -40.22 54.56 -7.34
CA ALA A 777 -38.89 54.69 -7.95
C ALA A 777 -38.02 55.76 -7.25
N GLN A 778 -38.60 56.81 -6.69
CA GLN A 778 -37.86 57.81 -5.90
C GLN A 778 -37.86 57.51 -4.40
N GLY A 779 -38.22 56.30 -3.96
CA GLY A 779 -38.27 55.87 -2.56
C GLY A 779 -36.90 55.45 -1.98
N PRO A 780 -36.80 55.18 -0.67
CA PRO A 780 -35.61 54.56 -0.11
C PRO A 780 -35.41 53.15 -0.67
N TRP A 781 -34.15 52.76 -0.82
CA TRP A 781 -33.76 51.39 -1.09
C TRP A 781 -33.46 50.68 0.24
N THR A 782 -33.99 49.49 0.45
CA THR A 782 -33.86 48.74 1.70
C THR A 782 -33.36 47.34 1.45
N TRP A 783 -32.53 46.83 2.35
CA TRP A 783 -32.05 45.46 2.32
C TRP A 783 -32.07 44.88 3.72
N GLN A 784 -32.85 43.82 3.87
CA GLN A 784 -32.84 43.03 5.09
C GLN A 784 -31.89 41.86 4.92
N PHE A 785 -31.09 41.59 5.95
CA PHE A 785 -30.14 40.50 5.92
C PHE A 785 -29.95 39.92 7.32
N SER A 786 -29.67 38.63 7.34
CA SER A 786 -29.17 37.92 8.51
C SER A 786 -28.10 36.93 8.05
N ARG A 787 -27.23 36.53 8.96
CA ARG A 787 -26.27 35.45 8.70
C ARG A 787 -26.32 34.47 9.84
N GLY A 788 -26.58 33.20 9.52
CA GLY A 788 -26.60 32.12 10.50
C GLY A 788 -25.27 31.98 11.24
N PHE A 789 -25.34 31.45 12.46
CA PHE A 789 -24.13 31.11 13.22
C PHE A 789 -23.31 30.06 12.46
N VAL A 790 -22.01 30.32 12.32
CA VAL A 790 -21.01 29.28 12.06
C VAL A 790 -20.26 29.09 13.39
N PRO A 791 -20.56 28.06 14.19
CA PRO A 791 -19.81 27.83 15.42
C PRO A 791 -18.45 27.21 15.08
N HIS A 792 -17.36 27.84 15.51
CA HIS A 792 -16.07 27.18 15.73
C HIS A 792 -15.77 27.26 17.24
N PRO A 793 -15.12 26.25 17.84
CA PRO A 793 -15.13 26.03 19.27
C PRO A 793 -14.22 27.03 19.97
N ALA A 794 -14.59 27.39 21.20
CA ALA A 794 -13.64 27.89 22.18
C ALA A 794 -14.00 27.34 23.57
N PRO A 795 -12.99 27.14 24.43
CA PRO A 795 -13.00 26.09 25.44
C PRO A 795 -13.40 26.61 26.83
N LYS A 796 -14.05 25.76 27.62
CA LYS A 796 -13.63 25.47 29.01
C LYS A 796 -14.28 24.17 29.52
N PRO A 797 -13.53 23.36 30.29
CA PRO A 797 -13.92 22.02 30.66
C PRO A 797 -14.97 22.03 31.79
N PRO A 798 -15.91 21.07 31.84
CA PRO A 798 -16.64 20.81 33.05
C PRO A 798 -15.72 20.19 34.10
N HIS A 799 -15.84 20.69 35.33
CA HIS A 799 -15.18 20.17 36.52
C HIS A 799 -15.55 18.70 36.74
N PHE A 800 -14.55 17.82 36.70
CA PHE A 800 -14.68 16.43 37.13
C PHE A 800 -14.85 16.35 38.65
N ALA A 801 -15.72 15.43 39.06
CA ALA A 801 -15.87 15.00 40.44
C ALA A 801 -14.53 14.54 41.04
N ARG A 802 -14.36 14.85 42.33
CA ARG A 802 -13.14 14.60 43.11
C ARG A 802 -12.79 13.09 43.19
N PRO A 803 -11.50 12.71 43.05
CA PRO A 803 -11.03 11.38 43.44
C PRO A 803 -10.92 11.25 44.96
N VAL A 804 -11.19 10.04 45.45
CA VAL A 804 -10.98 9.60 46.83
C VAL A 804 -9.51 9.81 47.25
N ARG A 805 -9.30 10.41 48.43
CA ARG A 805 -7.97 10.65 49.03
C ARG A 805 -7.32 9.33 49.46
N VAL A 806 -6.08 9.11 49.02
CA VAL A 806 -5.10 8.23 49.68
C VAL A 806 -3.92 9.13 50.12
N PRO A 807 -3.33 8.97 51.33
CA PRO A 807 -2.40 9.96 51.88
C PRO A 807 -1.03 9.97 51.20
N LYS A 808 -0.49 11.17 50.99
CA LYS A 808 0.85 11.47 50.47
C LYS A 808 1.96 10.95 51.40
N VAL A 809 2.97 10.31 50.83
CA VAL A 809 4.33 10.25 51.39
C VAL A 809 5.31 10.89 50.40
N ARG A 810 6.14 11.79 50.93
CA ARG A 810 7.19 12.54 50.23
C ARG A 810 8.23 11.62 49.61
N LEU A 811 8.61 11.89 48.36
CA LEU A 811 9.92 11.53 47.83
C LEU A 811 10.93 12.62 48.25
N VAL A 812 11.94 12.21 49.02
CA VAL A 812 13.21 12.93 49.19
C VAL A 812 14.27 12.06 48.55
N GLU A 813 15.12 12.69 47.74
CA GLU A 813 16.19 12.09 46.97
C GLU A 813 17.33 11.49 47.81
N SER A 814 18.05 10.58 47.15
CA SER A 814 19.47 10.23 47.34
C SER A 814 19.83 9.38 48.58
N SER A 815 20.32 8.17 48.33
CA SER A 815 21.75 7.84 48.48
C SER A 815 22.02 6.34 48.34
N VAL A 816 23.08 6.09 47.58
CA VAL A 816 23.92 4.90 47.47
C VAL A 816 23.99 4.04 48.74
N ASN A 817 23.81 2.71 48.62
CA ASN A 817 24.81 1.76 49.12
C ASN A 817 24.63 0.31 48.67
N ARG A 818 25.75 -0.23 48.16
CA ARG A 818 26.09 -1.65 47.99
C ARG A 818 26.07 -2.41 49.33
N ARG A 819 25.57 -3.64 49.30
CA ARG A 819 26.16 -4.88 49.86
C ARG A 819 25.14 -6.01 49.66
N VAL A 820 25.41 -7.01 48.81
CA VAL A 820 26.17 -8.24 49.09
C VAL A 820 25.74 -8.91 50.39
N LEU A 821 25.16 -10.11 50.27
CA LEU A 821 25.36 -11.33 51.10
C LEU A 821 24.43 -12.42 50.51
N THR A 822 24.98 -13.41 49.78
CA THR A 822 25.26 -14.79 50.23
C THR A 822 24.01 -15.59 50.61
N GLY A 823 23.77 -16.70 49.90
CA GLY A 823 22.74 -17.71 50.21
C GLY A 823 23.07 -18.52 51.47
N PRO A 824 22.79 -19.84 51.54
CA PRO A 824 21.85 -20.70 50.80
C PRO A 824 20.93 -21.47 51.78
N ALA A 825 20.21 -22.48 51.28
CA ALA A 825 19.88 -23.77 51.93
C ALA A 825 18.40 -24.18 51.85
N SER A 826 18.24 -25.31 51.16
CA SER A 826 17.24 -26.37 51.29
C SER A 826 16.71 -26.65 52.71
N VAL A 827 15.48 -27.14 52.83
CA VAL A 827 15.14 -28.53 53.25
C VAL A 827 13.62 -28.74 53.23
N SER A 828 13.25 -29.97 52.85
CA SER A 828 11.94 -30.63 52.78
C SER A 828 11.04 -30.56 54.02
N ALA A 829 9.73 -30.75 53.82
CA ALA A 829 8.93 -31.59 54.70
C ALA A 829 7.66 -32.14 53.99
N ASN A 830 7.45 -33.44 54.13
CA ASN A 830 6.26 -34.20 53.74
C ASN A 830 5.01 -33.81 54.55
N GLY A 831 3.82 -34.05 53.98
CA GLY A 831 2.55 -34.06 54.72
C GLY A 831 1.42 -34.69 53.92
N VAL A 832 0.98 -35.87 54.38
CA VAL A 832 0.01 -36.81 53.81
C VAL A 832 -1.45 -36.34 54.01
N SER A 833 -2.36 -36.56 53.05
CA SER A 833 -3.74 -37.04 53.35
C SER A 833 -4.58 -37.46 52.12
N ASN A 834 -4.99 -38.73 52.12
CA ASN A 834 -6.32 -39.30 51.84
C ASN A 834 -7.07 -39.06 50.50
N ALA A 835 -6.99 -40.08 49.65
CA ALA A 835 -8.06 -40.93 49.07
C ALA A 835 -9.51 -40.42 48.81
N LEU A 836 -9.88 -40.48 47.51
CA LEU A 836 -11.12 -40.99 46.84
C LEU A 836 -12.46 -40.22 46.99
N PRO A 837 -13.44 -40.37 46.06
CA PRO A 837 -13.39 -40.50 44.59
C PRO A 837 -14.45 -39.59 43.87
N PRO A 838 -14.44 -39.45 42.52
CA PRO A 838 -15.55 -38.82 41.79
C PRO A 838 -16.60 -39.85 41.31
N LEU A 839 -17.87 -39.53 41.56
CA LEU A 839 -19.05 -40.20 41.02
C LEU A 839 -19.39 -39.69 39.61
N SER A 840 -19.78 -40.64 38.78
CA SER A 840 -20.43 -40.52 37.48
C SER A 840 -21.76 -39.78 37.55
N GLU A 841 -22.12 -39.06 36.48
CA GLU A 841 -23.47 -39.19 35.92
C GLU A 841 -23.52 -38.82 34.43
N SER A 842 -24.26 -39.66 33.72
CA SER A 842 -24.53 -39.72 32.29
C SER A 842 -25.83 -39.01 31.93
N SER A 843 -25.97 -38.49 30.71
CA SER A 843 -27.24 -38.57 29.96
C SER A 843 -27.06 -38.42 28.44
N ASN A 844 -27.18 -39.58 27.77
CA ASN A 844 -27.98 -39.88 26.58
C ASN A 844 -28.29 -38.79 25.54
N LEU A 845 -28.03 -39.10 24.26
CA LEU A 845 -29.08 -39.59 23.35
C LEU A 845 -28.51 -40.22 22.07
N GLN A 846 -29.13 -41.35 21.72
CA GLN A 846 -28.87 -42.21 20.58
C GLN A 846 -29.27 -41.57 19.24
N ASN A 847 -28.60 -41.94 18.15
CA ASN A 847 -29.31 -42.53 17.01
C ASN A 847 -28.40 -43.42 16.17
N VAL A 848 -28.89 -44.63 15.95
CA VAL A 848 -28.35 -45.68 15.08
C VAL A 848 -29.00 -45.53 13.70
N ILE A 849 -28.26 -45.73 12.62
CA ILE A 849 -28.66 -46.55 11.45
C ILE A 849 -27.39 -47.02 10.74
N ASN A 850 -27.26 -48.33 10.67
CA ASN A 850 -26.34 -49.13 9.86
C ASN A 850 -26.76 -49.03 8.38
N THR A 851 -25.80 -49.09 7.43
CA THR A 851 -25.78 -50.10 6.35
C THR A 851 -24.54 -50.00 5.46
N ASN A 852 -23.69 -51.02 5.64
CA ASN A 852 -22.98 -51.85 4.67
C ASN A 852 -21.85 -51.34 3.74
N PRO A 853 -20.85 -52.20 3.47
CA PRO A 853 -19.61 -51.86 2.77
C PRO A 853 -19.60 -52.32 1.29
N ALA A 854 -18.71 -51.69 0.51
CA ALA A 854 -18.03 -52.24 -0.65
C ALA A 854 -16.65 -51.59 -0.75
#